data_AF-A0A6L9LZX6-F1
#
_entry.id   AF-A0A6L9LZX6-F1
#
_cell.length_a   1.000
_cell.length_b   1.000
_cell.length_c   1.000
_cell.angle_alpha   90.00
_cell.angle_beta   90.00
_cell.angle_gamma   90.00
#
_symmetry.space_group_name_H-M   'P 1'
#
loop_
_entity.id
_entity.type
_entity.pdbx_description
1 polymer ?
#
loop_
_entity_poly.entity_id
_entity_poly.type
_entity_poly.pdbx_seq_one_letter_code
_entity_poly.pdbx_strand_id
1 'polypeptide(L)'
;MRRLLVVLLLFFFVSGMGEGVSLVAAQSRPIEPKDMATDMLQALADNRMDEAESLAVKLKYKYPQSKVGNEALYVLGVVALRKRHFAEAQTLLAEYVGKGGVTTYGVRANRLLGLLDKDDNDGVPLALFLESERSLTRSQPLKALRLLKQSLAQYPDAAIAADTLNSLAYVYLVSLKDYEEAAKAYASLAQKHPDDSYTDNAVYGLGRCMELLGRTREAREYYLRLKKSHAILGTEISGYSIPALNEYARVWHRRAVLGLERLDRATSEPSSGREANFFMTGFGDRLVVENPPGSDIYRRLWRVLERDGMPVRCIEFTVNRTVGITWENRQELLSAASLGYVPVVIFQYFDEDLSPDFVKRNTQNYYTFIREKLAPLLEGIHEPYILLEAEFNRGGVGTWAGWNSVAIEAIRIIRETLPTAQVGLTVGDWGFKGRDALQKSMGEVAPHCDFLGYQFMISSIEDTWVQDPSGQLLDRVLDFAEYLSTTFQRPLLIGYMGVSSLDGWESVQAECLAALFRHRHDLMHMGVFGMVYFSYMDAPDKAGWFGPAERMFGLVDASGDRKPAWTVFRDAARELMQEETRAEEAASFVCLVSSPEMVSTIEVAYTFSRPRFWRVVFRGQTSGAMKTFQGTSRAVRVVWEGDADTENFLAERCHVDLFVLSGVGESPESRRIAGCEVESSGIVSWSRKVVFAEGRSSELLQDSPFVKRVANSYSGLRSLVFEWEASTKESTIAVSLKKAVPMLAGESFVLHFREEGVQNDLCWITLVTDQGNIPFPLTSYLFRDAGKGWKTFRVHQETLARGIAWKYKTRPAQIHVQGIEFVNMAEGRLLVDSLAFETRRAVEQLEVIPYISSPFVPLDNDAGETVSEDFKLYRRR
;
A
#
# COMPACT_ATOMS: atom_id res chain seq x y z
N MET A 1 -48.64 68.61 -0.70
CA MET A 1 -48.67 68.56 -2.20
C MET A 1 -47.29 68.71 -2.88
N ARG A 2 -46.20 68.23 -2.28
CA ARG A 2 -44.87 68.04 -2.94
C ARG A 2 -44.15 66.77 -2.45
N ARG A 3 -44.92 65.70 -2.19
CA ARG A 3 -44.41 64.36 -1.82
C ARG A 3 -45.18 63.22 -2.50
N LEU A 4 -45.87 63.50 -3.62
CA LEU A 4 -46.63 62.48 -4.37
C LEU A 4 -46.12 62.27 -5.82
N LEU A 5 -44.96 62.84 -6.19
CA LEU A 5 -44.50 62.85 -7.59
C LEU A 5 -43.09 62.27 -7.82
N VAL A 6 -42.42 61.69 -6.81
CA VAL A 6 -41.01 61.26 -6.97
C VAL A 6 -40.79 59.75 -6.97
N VAL A 7 -41.76 58.89 -6.64
CA VAL A 7 -41.52 57.43 -6.71
C VAL A 7 -42.64 56.68 -7.45
N LEU A 8 -43.37 57.42 -8.29
CA LEU A 8 -44.15 56.89 -9.41
C LEU A 8 -43.24 56.42 -10.58
N LEU A 9 -41.92 56.45 -10.39
CA LEU A 9 -40.87 55.90 -11.26
C LEU A 9 -40.48 54.44 -10.90
N LEU A 10 -41.09 53.84 -9.88
CA LEU A 10 -40.68 52.53 -9.35
C LEU A 10 -41.75 51.43 -9.42
N PHE A 11 -42.86 51.66 -10.13
CA PHE A 11 -43.95 50.67 -10.18
C PHE A 11 -44.53 50.34 -11.57
N PHE A 12 -43.97 50.86 -12.66
CA PHE A 12 -44.49 50.61 -14.02
C PHE A 12 -43.41 50.32 -15.08
N PHE A 13 -42.48 49.42 -14.76
CA PHE A 13 -41.71 48.70 -15.78
C PHE A 13 -41.64 47.20 -15.42
N VAL A 14 -42.82 46.61 -15.20
CA VAL A 14 -43.03 45.16 -15.28
C VAL A 14 -44.20 44.91 -16.20
N SER A 15 -43.93 44.66 -17.48
CA SER A 15 -44.67 43.75 -18.38
C SER A 15 -44.33 44.02 -19.84
N GLY A 16 -43.53 43.14 -20.46
CA GLY A 16 -43.39 43.10 -21.91
C GLY A 16 -42.07 42.50 -22.39
N MET A 17 -42.16 41.30 -22.96
CA MET A 17 -41.13 40.54 -23.69
C MET A 17 -40.09 39.85 -22.79
N GLY A 18 -39.98 38.52 -22.76
CA GLY A 18 -40.22 37.54 -23.82
C GLY A 18 -38.87 37.11 -24.37
N GLU A 19 -38.45 35.90 -23.99
CA GLU A 19 -37.43 35.05 -24.62
C GLU A 19 -35.98 35.57 -24.72
N GLY A 20 -35.04 34.80 -24.16
CA GLY A 20 -33.64 34.84 -24.59
C GLY A 20 -32.61 34.75 -23.48
N VAL A 21 -32.00 33.57 -23.38
CA VAL A 21 -30.68 33.30 -22.75
C VAL A 21 -30.67 33.23 -21.22
N SER A 22 -30.87 32.01 -20.71
CA SER A 22 -30.37 31.61 -19.39
C SER A 22 -28.85 31.59 -19.42
N LEU A 23 -28.22 32.63 -18.87
CA LEU A 23 -26.83 32.58 -18.43
C LEU A 23 -26.79 31.75 -17.16
N VAL A 24 -26.33 30.50 -17.29
CA VAL A 24 -25.93 29.67 -16.17
C VAL A 24 -24.81 30.40 -15.42
N ALA A 25 -25.15 31.02 -14.30
CA ALA A 25 -24.17 31.41 -13.31
C ALA A 25 -23.57 30.13 -12.72
N ALA A 26 -22.48 29.66 -13.32
CA ALA A 26 -21.59 28.72 -12.66
C ALA A 26 -21.12 29.40 -11.38
N GLN A 27 -21.69 28.99 -10.23
CA GLN A 27 -21.17 29.35 -8.93
C GLN A 27 -19.75 28.79 -8.84
N SER A 28 -18.75 29.62 -9.11
CA SER A 28 -17.35 29.29 -8.88
C SER A 28 -17.19 29.00 -7.39
N ARG A 29 -16.92 27.74 -7.03
CA ARG A 29 -16.52 27.39 -5.66
C ARG A 29 -15.36 28.31 -5.23
N PRO A 30 -15.34 28.79 -3.98
CA PRO A 30 -14.14 29.46 -3.46
C PRO A 30 -12.97 28.49 -3.61
N ILE A 31 -11.93 28.90 -4.32
CA ILE A 31 -10.72 28.08 -4.52
C ILE A 31 -10.06 27.94 -3.15
N GLU A 32 -9.89 26.70 -2.69
CA GLU A 32 -9.27 26.41 -1.41
C GLU A 32 -7.77 26.78 -1.44
N PRO A 33 -7.16 27.19 -0.32
CA PRO A 33 -5.74 27.53 -0.26
C PRO A 33 -4.83 26.40 -0.78
N LYS A 34 -5.23 25.15 -0.56
CA LYS A 34 -4.50 23.94 -0.98
C LYS A 34 -4.46 23.79 -2.51
N ASP A 35 -5.54 24.14 -3.19
CA ASP A 35 -5.63 24.08 -4.65
C ASP A 35 -4.76 25.19 -5.26
N MET A 36 -4.85 26.42 -4.73
CA MET A 36 -3.98 27.52 -5.15
C MET A 36 -2.49 27.21 -4.95
N ALA A 37 -2.12 26.58 -3.84
CA ALA A 37 -0.75 26.17 -3.58
C ALA A 37 -0.29 25.06 -4.55
N THR A 38 -1.20 24.13 -4.89
CA THR A 38 -0.93 23.09 -5.88
C THR A 38 -0.64 23.70 -7.26
N ASP A 39 -1.49 24.60 -7.74
CA ASP A 39 -1.30 25.28 -9.02
C ASP A 39 -0.01 26.11 -9.04
N MET A 40 0.29 26.82 -7.95
CA MET A 40 1.51 27.61 -7.78
C MET A 40 2.77 26.74 -7.93
N LEU A 41 2.81 25.61 -7.22
CA LEU A 41 3.94 24.68 -7.24
C LEU A 41 4.06 23.99 -8.60
N GLN A 42 2.94 23.63 -9.23
CA GLN A 42 2.92 23.07 -10.58
C GLN A 42 3.47 24.06 -11.60
N ALA A 43 3.05 25.33 -11.56
CA ALA A 43 3.58 26.37 -12.42
C ALA A 43 5.11 26.56 -12.24
N LEU A 44 5.61 26.46 -11.01
CA LEU A 44 7.04 26.52 -10.73
C LEU A 44 7.81 25.33 -11.33
N ALA A 45 7.25 24.12 -11.20
CA ALA A 45 7.80 22.87 -11.76
C ALA A 45 7.83 22.92 -13.30
N ASP A 46 6.74 23.39 -13.92
CA ASP A 46 6.61 23.60 -15.37
C ASP A 46 7.46 24.79 -15.88
N ASN A 47 8.16 25.48 -14.98
CA ASN A 47 8.99 26.65 -15.28
C ASN A 47 8.20 27.83 -15.89
N ARG A 48 6.91 27.93 -15.55
CA ARG A 48 6.03 29.07 -15.84
C ARG A 48 6.19 30.13 -14.75
N MET A 49 7.31 30.84 -14.79
CA MET A 49 7.79 31.71 -13.70
C MET A 49 6.82 32.82 -13.32
N ASP A 50 6.28 33.54 -14.30
CA ASP A 50 5.39 34.67 -14.06
C ASP A 50 4.05 34.22 -13.46
N GLU A 51 3.58 33.04 -13.87
CA GLU A 51 2.37 32.43 -13.32
C GLU A 51 2.59 31.94 -11.88
N ALA A 52 3.70 31.24 -11.63
CA ALA A 52 4.08 30.78 -10.30
C ALA A 52 4.20 31.96 -9.31
N GLU A 53 4.86 33.04 -9.74
CA GLU A 53 4.98 34.28 -8.97
C GLU A 53 3.63 34.94 -8.71
N SER A 54 2.79 35.07 -9.74
CA SER A 54 1.44 35.64 -9.62
C SER A 54 0.58 34.87 -8.62
N LEU A 55 0.60 33.53 -8.71
CA LEU A 55 -0.11 32.65 -7.80
C LEU A 55 0.43 32.74 -6.37
N ALA A 56 1.76 32.79 -6.21
CA ALA A 56 2.41 32.94 -4.92
C ALA A 56 2.07 34.27 -4.24
N VAL A 57 2.14 35.39 -4.96
CA VAL A 57 1.73 36.72 -4.45
C VAL A 57 0.26 36.68 -4.02
N LYS A 58 -0.61 36.11 -4.85
CA LYS A 58 -2.05 36.01 -4.56
C LYS A 58 -2.33 35.13 -3.33
N LEU A 59 -1.62 34.02 -3.18
CA LEU A 59 -1.73 33.11 -2.05
C LEU A 59 -1.25 33.77 -0.76
N LYS A 60 -0.07 34.43 -0.78
CA LYS A 60 0.47 35.18 0.36
C LYS A 60 -0.45 36.32 0.78
N TYR A 61 -1.02 37.05 -0.18
CA TYR A 61 -1.94 38.15 0.10
C TYR A 61 -3.25 37.66 0.75
N LYS A 62 -3.84 36.57 0.23
CA LYS A 62 -5.11 36.04 0.74
C LYS A 62 -4.96 35.31 2.07
N TYR A 63 -3.83 34.63 2.30
CA TYR A 63 -3.65 33.75 3.47
C TYR A 63 -2.30 33.97 4.20
N PRO A 64 -1.97 35.21 4.61
CA PRO A 64 -0.63 35.62 5.05
C PRO A 64 -0.12 34.94 6.35
N GLN A 65 -1.02 34.34 7.13
CA GLN A 65 -0.70 33.70 8.42
C GLN A 65 -0.89 32.17 8.39
N SER A 66 -1.28 31.62 7.23
CA SER A 66 -1.50 30.17 7.09
C SER A 66 -0.19 29.44 6.76
N LYS A 67 -0.06 28.18 7.19
CA LYS A 67 1.08 27.33 6.80
C LYS A 67 1.24 27.24 5.28
N VAL A 68 0.13 27.14 4.56
CA VAL A 68 0.09 27.08 3.09
C VAL A 68 0.50 28.42 2.46
N GLY A 69 0.12 29.54 3.07
CA GLY A 69 0.54 30.88 2.65
C GLY A 69 2.04 31.13 2.85
N ASN A 70 2.67 30.47 3.82
CA ASN A 70 4.12 30.53 3.97
C ASN A 70 4.85 29.85 2.81
N GLU A 71 4.28 28.82 2.16
CA GLU A 71 4.89 28.17 0.98
C GLU A 71 5.05 29.13 -0.22
N ALA A 72 4.28 30.22 -0.26
CA ALA A 72 4.48 31.27 -1.25
C ALA A 72 5.85 31.96 -1.10
N LEU A 73 6.40 32.08 0.12
CA LEU A 73 7.73 32.65 0.35
C LEU A 73 8.82 31.82 -0.34
N TYR A 74 8.72 30.49 -0.23
CA TYR A 74 9.64 29.58 -0.91
C TYR A 74 9.57 29.77 -2.43
N VAL A 75 8.37 29.77 -3.02
CA VAL A 75 8.20 29.95 -4.47
C VAL A 75 8.73 31.31 -4.93
N LEU A 76 8.41 32.39 -4.21
CA LEU A 76 8.93 33.72 -4.52
C LEU A 76 10.47 33.77 -4.42
N GLY A 77 11.05 33.12 -3.41
CA GLY A 77 12.50 33.01 -3.27
C GLY A 77 13.14 32.28 -4.45
N VAL A 78 12.57 31.14 -4.87
CA VAL A 78 13.05 30.40 -6.05
C VAL A 78 12.85 31.19 -7.34
N VAL A 79 11.75 31.95 -7.49
CA VAL A 79 11.53 32.84 -8.62
C VAL A 79 12.59 33.94 -8.67
N ALA A 80 12.85 34.60 -7.54
CA ALA A 80 13.89 35.61 -7.40
C ALA A 80 15.27 35.06 -7.78
N LEU A 81 15.61 33.84 -7.33
CA LEU A 81 16.85 33.15 -7.74
C LEU A 81 16.94 32.99 -9.25
N ARG A 82 15.86 32.54 -9.88
CA ARG A 82 15.83 32.31 -11.34
C ARG A 82 15.93 33.62 -12.12
N LYS A 83 15.39 34.72 -11.58
CA LYS A 83 15.56 36.09 -12.11
C LYS A 83 16.90 36.73 -11.74
N ARG A 84 17.77 36.01 -11.01
CA ARG A 84 19.09 36.47 -10.52
C ARG A 84 19.00 37.65 -9.53
N HIS A 85 17.90 37.73 -8.79
CA HIS A 85 17.73 38.66 -7.68
C HIS A 85 18.18 37.97 -6.38
N PHE A 86 19.48 37.73 -6.22
CA PHE A 86 20.02 36.87 -5.15
C PHE A 86 19.76 37.40 -3.74
N ALA A 87 19.87 38.71 -3.51
CA ALA A 87 19.58 39.31 -2.21
C ALA A 87 18.09 39.19 -1.81
N GLU A 88 17.19 39.38 -2.79
CA GLU A 88 15.75 39.19 -2.60
C GLU A 88 15.44 37.72 -2.29
N ALA A 89 16.03 36.81 -3.06
CA ALA A 89 15.92 35.37 -2.84
C ALA A 89 16.39 34.96 -1.44
N GLN A 90 17.57 35.42 -1.01
CA GLN A 90 18.11 35.11 0.31
C GLN A 90 17.17 35.60 1.42
N THR A 91 16.63 36.81 1.29
CA THR A 91 15.67 37.37 2.24
C THR A 91 14.40 36.52 2.32
N LEU A 92 13.80 36.17 1.17
CA LEU A 92 12.56 35.40 1.10
C LEU A 92 12.73 33.97 1.63
N LEU A 93 13.83 33.31 1.29
CA LEU A 93 14.12 31.96 1.76
C LEU A 93 14.47 31.94 3.25
N ALA A 94 15.18 32.94 3.76
CA ALA A 94 15.49 33.07 5.19
C ALA A 94 14.21 33.31 6.01
N GLU A 95 13.30 34.16 5.52
CA GLU A 95 11.99 34.37 6.14
C GLU A 95 11.19 33.06 6.18
N TYR A 96 11.19 32.31 5.08
CA TYR A 96 10.51 31.02 4.98
C TYR A 96 11.04 30.00 6.00
N VAL A 97 12.36 29.84 6.09
CA VAL A 97 13.01 28.96 7.06
C VAL A 97 12.70 29.40 8.49
N GLY A 98 12.81 30.70 8.80
CA GLY A 98 12.58 31.25 10.14
C GLY A 98 11.15 31.08 10.65
N LYS A 99 10.17 30.97 9.76
CA LYS A 99 8.75 30.68 10.10
C LYS A 99 8.50 29.20 10.42
N GLY A 100 9.53 28.36 10.41
CA GLY A 100 9.42 26.93 10.62
C GLY A 100 8.82 26.25 9.39
N GLY A 101 9.50 26.32 8.25
CA GLY A 101 9.20 25.49 7.08
C GLY A 101 9.31 24.02 7.47
N VAL A 102 8.22 23.41 7.93
CA VAL A 102 8.17 22.03 8.45
C VAL A 102 8.01 21.01 7.31
N THR A 103 8.09 21.45 6.06
CA THR A 103 7.94 20.62 4.86
C THR A 103 9.29 20.42 4.19
N THR A 104 9.33 19.53 3.20
CA THR A 104 10.47 19.27 2.32
C THR A 104 11.01 20.53 1.61
N TYR A 105 10.19 21.56 1.42
CA TYR A 105 10.63 22.87 0.91
C TYR A 105 11.50 23.62 1.93
N GLY A 106 11.30 23.40 3.23
CA GLY A 106 12.14 23.92 4.32
C GLY A 106 13.61 23.58 4.11
N VAL A 107 13.90 22.35 3.71
CA VAL A 107 15.29 21.93 3.51
C VAL A 107 15.85 22.31 2.16
N ARG A 108 15.03 22.31 1.10
CA ARG A 108 15.43 22.96 -0.14
C ARG A 108 15.79 24.43 0.07
N ALA A 109 14.99 25.16 0.85
CA ALA A 109 15.25 26.55 1.19
C ALA A 109 16.55 26.69 2.00
N ASN A 110 16.78 25.86 3.03
CA ASN A 110 18.03 25.86 3.79
C ASN A 110 19.25 25.56 2.91
N ARG A 111 19.15 24.62 1.97
CA ARG A 111 20.23 24.35 1.00
C ARG A 111 20.51 25.58 0.15
N LEU A 112 19.46 26.14 -0.46
CA LEU A 112 19.60 27.31 -1.33
C LEU A 112 20.17 28.51 -0.56
N LEU A 113 19.79 28.69 0.71
CA LEU A 113 20.41 29.67 1.59
C LEU A 113 21.89 29.39 1.81
N GLY A 114 22.28 28.16 2.14
CA GLY A 114 23.69 27.81 2.29
C GLY A 114 24.50 28.04 1.01
N LEU A 115 23.90 27.87 -0.17
CA LEU A 115 24.53 28.21 -1.45
C LEU A 115 24.60 29.72 -1.69
N LEU A 116 23.59 30.48 -1.27
CA LEU A 116 23.56 31.95 -1.35
C LEU A 116 24.52 32.60 -0.36
N ASP A 117 24.69 32.02 0.83
CA ASP A 117 25.63 32.50 1.85
C ASP A 117 27.09 32.34 1.38
N LYS A 118 27.34 31.38 0.49
CA LYS A 118 28.63 31.20 -0.20
C LYS A 118 28.84 32.21 -1.34
N ASP A 119 27.83 32.96 -1.78
CA ASP A 119 27.95 33.79 -2.99
C ASP A 119 28.91 34.98 -2.81
N ASP A 120 30.03 34.94 -3.54
CA ASP A 120 31.11 35.92 -3.50
C ASP A 120 31.27 36.71 -4.82
N ASN A 121 30.49 36.41 -5.86
CA ASN A 121 30.71 36.87 -7.24
C ASN A 121 29.40 37.21 -8.00
N ASP A 122 28.63 38.19 -7.49
CA ASP A 122 27.36 38.67 -8.07
C ASP A 122 26.32 37.56 -8.40
N GLY A 123 26.48 36.35 -7.85
CA GLY A 123 25.62 35.18 -8.07
C GLY A 123 25.73 34.49 -9.43
N VAL A 124 26.67 34.89 -10.30
CA VAL A 124 26.81 34.28 -11.64
C VAL A 124 27.27 32.82 -11.60
N PRO A 125 28.30 32.43 -10.82
CA PRO A 125 28.71 31.02 -10.68
C PRO A 125 27.59 30.16 -10.10
N LEU A 126 26.89 30.69 -9.10
CA LEU A 126 25.73 30.06 -8.48
C LEU A 126 24.58 29.86 -9.49
N ALA A 127 24.29 30.84 -10.34
CA ALA A 127 23.27 30.70 -11.37
C ALA A 127 23.62 29.63 -12.42
N LEU A 128 24.89 29.55 -12.85
CA LEU A 128 25.34 28.50 -13.76
C LEU A 128 25.21 27.11 -13.12
N PHE A 129 25.61 27.00 -11.85
CA PHE A 129 25.46 25.78 -11.06
C PHE A 129 23.99 25.35 -10.96
N LEU A 130 23.09 26.22 -10.50
CA LEU A 130 21.66 25.91 -10.36
C LEU A 130 20.96 25.61 -11.69
N GLU A 131 21.37 26.25 -12.78
CA GLU A 131 20.86 25.92 -14.13
C GLU A 131 21.40 24.58 -14.64
N SER A 132 22.59 24.17 -14.20
CA SER A 132 23.11 22.84 -14.49
C SER A 132 22.32 21.74 -13.79
N GLU A 133 21.99 21.90 -12.50
CA GLU A 133 21.13 20.97 -11.76
C GLU A 133 19.76 20.83 -12.44
N ARG A 134 19.19 21.96 -12.89
CA ARG A 134 17.93 21.97 -13.64
C ARG A 134 18.04 21.32 -15.02
N SER A 135 19.23 21.38 -15.63
CA SER A 135 19.45 20.69 -16.89
C SER A 135 19.50 19.18 -16.68
N LEU A 136 20.02 18.71 -15.53
CA LEU A 136 19.98 17.28 -15.16
C LEU A 136 18.57 16.79 -14.88
N THR A 137 17.78 17.57 -14.14
CA THR A 137 16.36 17.26 -13.95
C THR A 137 15.61 17.19 -15.27
N ARG A 138 16.02 17.91 -16.31
CA ARG A 138 15.39 17.80 -17.63
C ARG A 138 15.96 16.69 -18.50
N SER A 139 16.74 15.77 -17.92
CA SER A 139 17.49 14.75 -18.66
C SER A 139 18.36 15.34 -19.78
N GLN A 140 18.96 16.51 -19.54
CA GLN A 140 19.89 17.21 -20.46
C GLN A 140 21.33 17.21 -19.90
N PRO A 141 21.97 16.04 -19.73
CA PRO A 141 23.28 15.94 -19.07
C PRO A 141 24.39 16.68 -19.82
N LEU A 142 24.34 16.77 -21.15
CA LEU A 142 25.33 17.51 -21.94
C LEU A 142 25.24 19.04 -21.74
N LYS A 143 24.03 19.56 -21.52
CA LYS A 143 23.84 20.98 -21.22
C LYS A 143 24.35 21.28 -19.81
N ALA A 144 24.01 20.42 -18.84
CA ALA A 144 24.54 20.52 -17.47
C ALA A 144 26.07 20.51 -17.47
N LEU A 145 26.68 19.57 -18.19
CA LEU A 145 28.13 19.46 -18.34
C LEU A 145 28.75 20.76 -18.87
N ARG A 146 28.17 21.35 -19.92
CA ARG A 146 28.65 22.61 -20.49
C ARG A 146 28.60 23.76 -19.48
N LEU A 147 27.50 23.87 -18.72
CA LEU A 147 27.30 24.92 -17.72
C LEU A 147 28.28 24.78 -16.54
N LEU A 148 28.47 23.55 -16.04
CA LEU A 148 29.43 23.26 -14.97
C LEU A 148 30.87 23.58 -15.41
N LYS A 149 31.26 23.14 -16.61
CA LYS A 149 32.57 23.46 -17.19
C LYS A 149 32.76 24.97 -17.40
N GLN A 150 31.72 25.67 -17.85
CA GLN A 150 31.76 27.12 -18.00
C GLN A 150 31.97 27.80 -16.65
N SER A 151 31.23 27.38 -15.62
CA SER A 151 31.37 27.90 -14.25
C SER A 151 32.79 27.74 -13.75
N LEU A 152 33.37 26.53 -13.84
CA LEU A 152 34.74 26.25 -13.38
C LEU A 152 35.84 26.94 -14.22
N ALA A 153 35.58 27.19 -15.50
CA ALA A 153 36.54 27.87 -16.37
C ALA A 153 36.58 29.38 -16.13
N GLN A 154 35.42 29.99 -15.86
CA GLN A 154 35.29 31.44 -15.67
C GLN A 154 35.48 31.85 -14.20
N TYR A 155 35.13 30.97 -13.27
CA TYR A 155 35.10 31.23 -11.83
C TYR A 155 35.72 30.07 -11.03
N PRO A 156 37.01 29.74 -11.28
CA PRO A 156 37.66 28.57 -10.67
C PRO A 156 37.79 28.66 -9.14
N ASP A 157 37.83 29.88 -8.58
CA ASP A 157 38.04 30.13 -7.15
C ASP A 157 36.75 30.58 -6.44
N ALA A 158 35.60 30.60 -7.13
CA ALA A 158 34.33 30.93 -6.50
C ALA A 158 34.00 29.94 -5.38
N ALA A 159 33.36 30.40 -4.32
CA ALA A 159 33.02 29.52 -3.18
C ALA A 159 32.16 28.29 -3.55
N ILE A 160 31.45 28.33 -4.69
CA ILE A 160 30.66 27.20 -5.24
C ILE A 160 31.48 26.21 -6.08
N ALA A 161 32.78 26.44 -6.26
CA ALA A 161 33.63 25.62 -7.13
C ALA A 161 33.71 24.16 -6.66
N ALA A 162 33.72 23.91 -5.35
CA ALA A 162 33.68 22.56 -4.78
C ALA A 162 32.38 21.84 -5.13
N ASP A 163 31.23 22.47 -4.89
CA ASP A 163 29.90 21.96 -5.27
C ASP A 163 29.80 21.68 -6.79
N THR A 164 30.38 22.57 -7.59
CA THR A 164 30.40 22.50 -9.06
C THR A 164 31.27 21.34 -9.55
N LEU A 165 32.46 21.13 -8.98
CA LEU A 165 33.33 19.98 -9.28
C LEU A 165 32.69 18.65 -8.87
N ASN A 166 32.05 18.62 -7.69
CA ASN A 166 31.34 17.44 -7.22
C ASN A 166 30.20 17.05 -8.18
N SER A 167 29.40 18.04 -8.60
CA SER A 167 28.31 17.83 -9.56
C SER A 167 28.84 17.45 -10.93
N LEU A 168 29.95 18.04 -11.39
CA LEU A 168 30.59 17.67 -12.66
C LEU A 168 31.00 16.20 -12.65
N ALA A 169 31.65 15.75 -11.58
CA ALA A 169 32.07 14.37 -11.42
C ALA A 169 30.86 13.42 -11.40
N TYR A 170 29.79 13.79 -10.69
CA TYR A 170 28.55 13.02 -10.65
C TYR A 170 27.89 12.87 -12.03
N VAL A 171 27.81 13.94 -12.83
CA VAL A 171 27.25 13.89 -14.20
C VAL A 171 28.04 12.92 -15.07
N TYR A 172 29.36 12.95 -14.99
CA TYR A 172 30.22 12.02 -15.71
C TYR A 172 30.01 10.57 -15.25
N LEU A 173 30.01 10.34 -13.94
CA LEU A 173 29.89 9.01 -13.34
C LEU A 173 28.54 8.36 -13.64
N VAL A 174 27.45 9.10 -13.42
CA VAL A 174 26.08 8.56 -13.40
C VAL A 174 25.40 8.74 -14.74
N SER A 175 25.35 9.97 -15.26
CA SER A 175 24.57 10.28 -16.45
C SER A 175 25.26 9.88 -17.75
N LEU A 176 26.58 10.08 -17.82
CA LEU A 176 27.36 9.81 -19.04
C LEU A 176 28.12 8.48 -18.99
N LYS A 177 28.31 7.92 -17.78
CA LYS A 177 29.11 6.70 -17.54
C LYS A 177 30.54 6.81 -18.08
N ASP A 178 31.07 8.03 -18.09
CA ASP A 178 32.46 8.34 -18.46
C ASP A 178 33.29 8.38 -17.17
N TYR A 179 33.75 7.21 -16.77
CA TYR A 179 34.39 7.00 -15.47
C TYR A 179 35.77 7.65 -15.39
N GLU A 180 36.48 7.78 -16.52
CA GLU A 180 37.76 8.49 -16.59
C GLU A 180 37.60 9.99 -16.35
N GLU A 181 36.64 10.65 -17.00
CA GLU A 181 36.39 12.07 -16.77
C GLU A 181 35.81 12.33 -15.36
N ALA A 182 34.97 11.42 -14.85
CA ALA A 182 34.51 11.47 -13.47
C ALA A 182 35.68 11.42 -12.48
N ALA A 183 36.62 10.49 -12.67
CA ALA A 183 37.82 10.38 -11.84
C ALA A 183 38.67 11.66 -11.89
N LYS A 184 38.84 12.29 -13.06
CA LYS A 184 39.56 13.57 -13.17
C LYS A 184 38.88 14.69 -12.39
N ALA A 185 37.56 14.79 -12.46
CA ALA A 185 36.79 15.79 -11.73
C ALA A 185 36.88 15.58 -10.21
N TYR A 186 36.73 14.34 -9.72
CA TYR A 186 36.93 14.02 -8.30
C TYR A 186 38.37 14.25 -7.84
N ALA A 187 39.38 13.89 -8.65
CA ALA A 187 40.78 14.18 -8.33
C ALA A 187 41.02 15.69 -8.18
N SER A 188 40.45 16.50 -9.08
CA SER A 188 40.54 17.97 -8.99
C SER A 188 39.84 18.50 -7.72
N LEU A 189 38.69 17.94 -7.34
CA LEU A 189 37.99 18.32 -6.12
C LEU A 189 38.84 18.04 -4.87
N ALA A 190 39.34 16.80 -4.74
CA ALA A 190 40.18 16.40 -3.62
C ALA A 190 41.51 17.19 -3.54
N GLN A 191 42.04 17.65 -4.68
CA GLN A 191 43.28 18.41 -4.72
C GLN A 191 43.08 19.90 -4.41
N LYS A 192 42.05 20.52 -4.98
CA LYS A 192 41.84 21.98 -4.90
C LYS A 192 41.05 22.41 -3.66
N HIS A 193 40.20 21.53 -3.14
CA HIS A 193 39.35 21.81 -1.99
C HIS A 193 39.50 20.75 -0.89
N PRO A 194 40.73 20.48 -0.39
CA PRO A 194 41.00 19.35 0.52
C PRO A 194 40.32 19.44 1.89
N ASP A 195 39.89 20.65 2.29
CA ASP A 195 39.21 20.90 3.57
C ASP A 195 37.68 21.01 3.41
N ASP A 196 37.16 20.84 2.19
CA ASP A 196 35.73 20.92 1.90
C ASP A 196 35.00 19.62 2.27
N SER A 197 33.71 19.72 2.63
CA SER A 197 32.88 18.58 3.02
C SER A 197 32.71 17.53 1.91
N TYR A 198 32.95 17.90 0.64
CA TYR A 198 32.95 16.97 -0.48
C TYR A 198 34.28 16.22 -0.67
N THR A 199 35.33 16.48 0.11
CA THR A 199 36.63 15.80 -0.07
C THR A 199 36.54 14.30 0.10
N ASP A 200 35.88 13.84 1.18
CA ASP A 200 35.67 12.41 1.41
C ASP A 200 34.84 11.78 0.30
N ASN A 201 33.87 12.54 -0.25
CA ASN A 201 33.12 12.10 -1.42
C ASN A 201 33.99 11.96 -2.66
N ALA A 202 34.93 12.89 -2.87
CA ALA A 202 35.87 12.80 -3.96
C ALA A 202 36.77 11.56 -3.83
N VAL A 203 37.24 11.25 -2.63
CA VAL A 203 38.03 10.03 -2.39
C VAL A 203 37.22 8.77 -2.64
N TYR A 204 35.98 8.72 -2.16
CA TYR A 204 35.08 7.59 -2.42
C TYR A 204 34.74 7.45 -3.91
N GLY A 205 34.39 8.57 -4.55
CA GLY A 205 34.09 8.66 -5.98
C GLY A 205 35.25 8.20 -6.85
N LEU A 206 36.50 8.53 -6.49
CA LEU A 206 37.70 7.99 -7.11
C LEU A 206 37.77 6.46 -6.99
N GLY A 207 37.54 5.93 -5.78
CA GLY A 207 37.44 4.48 -5.56
C GLY A 207 36.39 3.82 -6.46
N ARG A 208 35.20 4.41 -6.57
CA ARG A 208 34.11 3.92 -7.43
C ARG A 208 34.46 4.01 -8.92
N CYS A 209 35.05 5.10 -9.38
CA CYS A 209 35.48 5.23 -10.77
C CYS A 209 36.50 4.15 -11.13
N MET A 210 37.50 3.92 -10.26
CA MET A 210 38.50 2.88 -10.49
C MET A 210 37.88 1.47 -10.47
N GLU A 211 36.92 1.22 -9.57
CA GLU A 211 36.17 -0.04 -9.51
C GLU A 211 35.41 -0.29 -10.82
N LEU A 212 34.66 0.71 -11.30
CA LEU A 212 33.88 0.62 -12.54
C LEU A 212 34.76 0.51 -13.80
N LEU A 213 35.99 1.01 -13.74
CA LEU A 213 37.01 0.84 -14.77
C LEU A 213 37.74 -0.51 -14.70
N GLY A 214 37.38 -1.39 -13.76
CA GLY A 214 38.06 -2.67 -13.53
C GLY A 214 39.47 -2.54 -12.94
N ARG A 215 39.85 -1.35 -12.47
CA ARG A 215 41.15 -1.06 -11.85
C ARG A 215 41.10 -1.39 -10.35
N THR A 216 40.88 -2.66 -10.04
CA THR A 216 40.64 -3.18 -8.68
C THR A 216 41.70 -2.74 -7.67
N ARG A 217 42.99 -2.71 -8.05
CA ARG A 217 44.07 -2.31 -7.15
C ARG A 217 43.96 -0.84 -6.75
N GLU A 218 43.75 0.05 -7.71
CA GLU A 218 43.60 1.49 -7.48
C GLU A 218 42.33 1.78 -6.66
N ALA A 219 41.22 1.11 -6.98
CA ALA A 219 39.98 1.21 -6.21
C ALA A 219 40.21 0.85 -4.74
N ARG A 220 40.92 -0.26 -4.49
CA ARG A 220 41.27 -0.71 -3.13
C ARG A 220 42.12 0.33 -2.40
N GLU A 221 43.09 0.95 -3.06
CA GLU A 221 43.94 1.99 -2.47
C GLU A 221 43.10 3.19 -1.99
N TYR A 222 42.16 3.67 -2.80
CA TYR A 222 41.27 4.77 -2.42
C TYR A 222 40.34 4.41 -1.25
N TYR A 223 39.74 3.21 -1.27
CA TYR A 223 38.90 2.77 -0.16
C TYR A 223 39.71 2.56 1.11
N LEU A 224 40.89 1.93 1.08
CA LEU A 224 41.74 1.81 2.26
C LEU A 224 42.14 3.16 2.83
N ARG A 225 42.45 4.14 1.97
CA ARG A 225 42.75 5.51 2.40
C ARG A 225 41.57 6.13 3.14
N LEU A 226 40.36 6.03 2.58
CA LEU A 226 39.15 6.57 3.20
C LEU A 226 38.77 5.85 4.50
N LYS A 227 38.88 4.52 4.52
CA LYS A 227 38.69 3.70 5.73
C LYS A 227 39.66 4.15 6.82
N LYS A 228 40.93 4.38 6.47
CA LYS A 228 41.97 4.82 7.42
C LYS A 228 41.71 6.23 7.96
N SER A 229 41.29 7.19 7.12
CA SER A 229 41.04 8.58 7.56
C SER A 229 39.88 8.70 8.54
N HIS A 230 38.95 7.74 8.51
CA HIS A 230 37.77 7.72 9.38
C HIS A 230 37.81 6.67 10.50
N ALA A 231 38.97 6.02 10.71
CA ALA A 231 39.17 5.10 11.81
C ALA A 231 39.63 5.84 13.08
N ILE A 232 39.14 5.43 14.25
CA ILE A 232 39.43 6.08 15.55
C ILE A 232 40.94 6.16 15.87
N LEU A 233 41.73 5.20 15.40
CA LEU A 233 43.18 5.16 15.61
C LEU A 233 43.99 5.38 14.33
N GLY A 234 43.34 5.65 13.20
CA GLY A 234 44.01 5.76 11.90
C GLY A 234 44.81 4.50 11.49
N THR A 235 44.57 3.36 12.14
CA THR A 235 45.23 2.07 11.89
C THR A 235 44.30 0.92 12.29
N GLU A 236 44.58 -0.28 11.80
CA GLU A 236 43.88 -1.50 12.18
C GLU A 236 44.50 -2.10 13.46
N ILE A 237 43.67 -2.70 14.32
CA ILE A 237 44.09 -3.52 15.45
C ILE A 237 43.63 -4.94 15.19
N SER A 238 44.57 -5.89 15.09
CA SER A 238 44.26 -7.31 14.88
C SER A 238 43.35 -7.59 13.67
N GLY A 239 43.50 -6.81 12.60
CA GLY A 239 42.66 -6.89 11.39
C GLY A 239 41.32 -6.15 11.49
N TYR A 240 40.98 -5.58 12.64
CA TYR A 240 39.77 -4.80 12.83
C TYR A 240 40.07 -3.31 12.74
N SER A 241 39.24 -2.59 11.98
CA SER A 241 39.27 -1.13 11.91
C SER A 241 38.00 -0.60 12.57
N ILE A 242 38.17 0.21 13.61
CA ILE A 242 37.05 0.77 14.37
C ILE A 242 36.79 2.20 13.85
N PRO A 243 35.59 2.53 13.38
CA PRO A 243 35.28 3.88 12.93
C PRO A 243 35.33 4.88 14.09
N ALA A 244 35.59 6.16 13.79
CA ALA A 244 35.56 7.20 14.81
C ALA A 244 34.15 7.40 15.40
N LEU A 245 34.08 7.99 16.60
CA LEU A 245 32.84 8.07 17.39
C LEU A 245 31.82 9.10 16.88
N ASN A 246 32.11 9.85 15.81
CA ASN A 246 31.14 10.74 15.18
C ASN A 246 30.46 10.07 13.99
N GLU A 247 29.22 10.45 13.74
CA GLU A 247 28.35 9.87 12.71
C GLU A 247 28.95 10.00 11.31
N TYR A 248 29.48 11.18 10.97
CA TYR A 248 30.13 11.44 9.68
C TYR A 248 31.27 10.45 9.36
N ALA A 249 32.16 10.23 10.32
CA ALA A 249 33.26 9.29 10.17
C ALA A 249 32.78 7.83 10.09
N ARG A 250 31.75 7.44 10.86
CA ARG A 250 31.15 6.09 10.74
C ARG A 250 30.63 5.82 9.33
N VAL A 251 29.99 6.81 8.71
CA VAL A 251 29.46 6.69 7.34
C VAL A 251 30.58 6.47 6.33
N TRP A 252 31.58 7.34 6.32
CA TRP A 252 32.67 7.24 5.34
C TRP A 252 33.56 6.02 5.54
N HIS A 253 33.84 5.66 6.80
CA HIS A 253 34.53 4.42 7.13
C HIS A 253 33.77 3.21 6.58
N ARG A 254 32.45 3.15 6.78
CA ARG A 254 31.61 2.04 6.31
C ARG A 254 31.55 1.97 4.79
N ARG A 255 31.33 3.08 4.11
CA ARG A 255 31.35 3.14 2.63
C ARG A 255 32.64 2.60 2.05
N ALA A 256 33.76 2.94 2.68
CA ALA A 256 35.05 2.39 2.30
C ALA A 256 35.14 0.88 2.53
N VAL A 257 34.65 0.37 3.67
CA VAL A 257 34.59 -1.08 3.96
C VAL A 257 33.73 -1.81 2.92
N LEU A 258 32.52 -1.31 2.62
CA LEU A 258 31.64 -1.88 1.60
C LEU A 258 32.28 -1.86 0.20
N GLY A 259 33.00 -0.78 -0.13
CA GLY A 259 33.81 -0.72 -1.35
C GLY A 259 34.85 -1.83 -1.41
N LEU A 260 35.58 -2.09 -0.31
CA LEU A 260 36.57 -3.16 -0.23
C LEU A 260 35.94 -4.54 -0.35
N GLU A 261 34.84 -4.79 0.33
CA GLU A 261 34.10 -6.06 0.27
C GLU A 261 33.59 -6.35 -1.15
N ARG A 262 33.11 -5.33 -1.89
CA ARG A 262 32.76 -5.48 -3.30
C ARG A 262 33.94 -5.91 -4.15
N LEU A 263 35.14 -5.34 -3.94
CA LEU A 263 36.35 -5.74 -4.65
C LEU A 263 36.79 -7.17 -4.28
N ASP A 264 36.66 -7.56 -3.01
CA ASP A 264 36.96 -8.93 -2.53
C ASP A 264 35.99 -9.95 -3.13
N ARG A 265 34.70 -9.62 -3.24
CA ARG A 265 33.69 -10.47 -3.89
C ARG A 265 33.89 -10.60 -5.39
N ALA A 266 34.24 -9.51 -6.09
CA ALA A 266 34.54 -9.57 -7.51
C ALA A 266 35.76 -10.45 -7.85
N THR A 267 36.61 -10.73 -6.85
CA THR A 267 37.83 -11.54 -7.00
C THR A 267 37.72 -12.95 -6.42
N SER A 268 36.66 -13.24 -5.66
CA SER A 268 36.39 -14.59 -5.15
C SER A 268 35.39 -15.31 -6.06
N GLU A 269 35.61 -16.60 -6.34
CA GLU A 269 34.54 -17.45 -6.86
C GLU A 269 33.37 -17.41 -5.86
N PRO A 270 32.10 -17.45 -6.32
CA PRO A 270 30.94 -17.36 -5.44
C PRO A 270 31.10 -18.37 -4.30
N SER A 271 31.35 -17.88 -3.09
CA SER A 271 31.57 -18.77 -1.97
C SER A 271 30.29 -19.58 -1.77
N SER A 272 30.43 -20.90 -1.82
CA SER A 272 29.37 -21.90 -1.83
C SER A 272 28.67 -22.05 -0.47
N GLY A 273 28.44 -20.94 0.26
CA GLY A 273 28.16 -21.00 1.69
C GLY A 273 27.40 -19.80 2.24
N ARG A 274 26.23 -19.47 1.66
CA ARG A 274 25.04 -18.93 2.36
C ARG A 274 23.88 -18.85 1.37
N GLU A 275 22.67 -19.16 1.84
CA GLU A 275 21.44 -19.55 1.12
C GLU A 275 20.78 -18.48 0.20
N ALA A 276 21.54 -17.56 -0.39
CA ALA A 276 21.04 -16.38 -1.08
C ALA A 276 20.66 -16.64 -2.55
N ASN A 277 19.57 -17.37 -2.80
CA ASN A 277 18.94 -17.46 -4.12
C ASN A 277 17.43 -17.15 -4.09
N PHE A 278 16.91 -16.49 -3.05
CA PHE A 278 15.49 -16.14 -2.94
C PHE A 278 15.35 -14.63 -2.73
N PHE A 279 14.66 -13.97 -3.65
CA PHE A 279 14.41 -12.53 -3.53
C PHE A 279 13.08 -12.15 -4.18
N MET A 280 12.10 -11.75 -3.38
CA MET A 280 10.76 -11.43 -3.90
C MET A 280 10.65 -9.98 -4.40
N THR A 281 9.83 -9.77 -5.43
CA THR A 281 9.47 -8.43 -5.94
C THR A 281 7.96 -8.23 -5.93
N GLY A 282 7.51 -7.00 -5.66
CA GLY A 282 6.10 -6.63 -5.60
C GLY A 282 5.81 -5.19 -5.98
N PHE A 283 4.51 -4.89 -6.15
CA PHE A 283 3.97 -3.52 -6.24
C PHE A 283 2.81 -3.33 -5.25
N GLY A 284 2.57 -2.11 -4.77
CA GLY A 284 1.57 -1.93 -3.71
C GLY A 284 0.88 -0.57 -3.58
N ASP A 285 0.71 -0.14 -2.32
CA ASP A 285 -0.22 0.89 -1.81
C ASP A 285 -1.71 0.50 -1.87
N ARG A 286 -2.21 0.11 -3.05
CA ARG A 286 -3.65 -0.09 -3.30
C ARG A 286 -3.94 -1.35 -4.11
N LEU A 287 -4.96 -2.10 -3.68
CA LEU A 287 -5.48 -3.27 -4.42
C LEU A 287 -6.21 -2.88 -5.71
N VAL A 288 -6.78 -1.67 -5.72
CA VAL A 288 -7.51 -1.12 -6.84
C VAL A 288 -6.88 0.22 -7.23
N VAL A 289 -6.52 0.32 -8.50
CA VAL A 289 -5.86 1.49 -9.08
C VAL A 289 -6.71 2.08 -10.19
N GLU A 290 -6.64 3.40 -10.34
CA GLU A 290 -7.31 4.12 -11.42
C GLU A 290 -6.48 3.99 -12.70
N ASN A 291 -7.02 3.37 -13.75
CA ASN A 291 -6.25 3.04 -14.95
C ASN A 291 -7.02 3.39 -16.24
N PRO A 292 -6.60 4.45 -16.98
CA PRO A 292 -5.45 5.32 -16.69
C PRO A 292 -5.69 6.27 -15.50
N PRO A 293 -4.65 6.78 -14.82
CA PRO A 293 -4.84 7.72 -13.71
C PRO A 293 -5.66 8.97 -14.12
N GLY A 294 -6.53 9.45 -13.23
CA GLY A 294 -7.45 10.57 -13.50
C GLY A 294 -8.65 10.28 -14.42
N SER A 295 -8.90 9.03 -14.80
CA SER A 295 -10.03 8.64 -15.67
C SER A 295 -11.34 8.28 -14.96
N ASP A 296 -11.34 8.24 -13.63
CA ASP A 296 -12.36 7.63 -12.76
C ASP A 296 -12.63 6.15 -13.06
N ILE A 297 -11.79 5.48 -13.87
CA ILE A 297 -11.90 4.06 -14.20
C ILE A 297 -10.98 3.26 -13.29
N TYR A 298 -11.57 2.37 -12.49
CA TYR A 298 -10.83 1.57 -11.53
C TYR A 298 -10.64 0.13 -12.01
N ARG A 299 -9.44 -0.41 -11.75
CA ARG A 299 -9.01 -1.78 -12.08
C ARG A 299 -8.24 -2.39 -10.92
N ARG A 300 -8.29 -3.71 -10.81
CA ARG A 300 -7.47 -4.48 -9.85
C ARG A 300 -6.01 -4.41 -10.24
N LEU A 301 -5.12 -4.15 -9.28
CA LEU A 301 -3.71 -3.96 -9.53
C LEU A 301 -3.08 -5.17 -10.26
N TRP A 302 -3.34 -6.40 -9.81
CA TRP A 302 -2.78 -7.59 -10.47
C TRP A 302 -3.20 -7.76 -11.92
N ARG A 303 -4.42 -7.36 -12.29
CA ARG A 303 -4.86 -7.41 -13.69
C ARG A 303 -4.09 -6.42 -14.57
N VAL A 304 -3.77 -5.25 -14.01
CA VAL A 304 -2.93 -4.25 -14.69
C VAL A 304 -1.51 -4.81 -14.87
N LEU A 305 -0.94 -5.41 -13.81
CA LEU A 305 0.39 -6.02 -13.84
C LEU A 305 0.47 -7.19 -14.85
N GLU A 306 -0.52 -8.08 -14.87
CA GLU A 306 -0.65 -9.18 -15.83
C GLU A 306 -0.71 -8.68 -17.27
N ARG A 307 -1.61 -7.72 -17.56
CA ARG A 307 -1.75 -7.10 -18.88
C ARG A 307 -0.44 -6.49 -19.36
N ASP A 308 0.28 -5.83 -18.46
CA ASP A 308 1.52 -5.14 -18.79
C ASP A 308 2.74 -6.08 -18.81
N GLY A 309 2.57 -7.36 -18.45
CA GLY A 309 3.62 -8.37 -18.41
C GLY A 309 4.68 -8.10 -17.34
N MET A 310 4.27 -7.50 -16.22
CA MET A 310 5.14 -7.16 -15.09
C MET A 310 5.33 -8.40 -14.18
N PRO A 311 6.53 -8.99 -14.10
CA PRO A 311 6.76 -10.21 -13.36
C PRO A 311 7.00 -9.90 -11.88
N VAL A 312 5.92 -9.84 -11.10
CA VAL A 312 5.98 -9.69 -9.63
C VAL A 312 5.15 -10.75 -8.95
N ARG A 313 5.45 -11.02 -7.68
CA ARG A 313 4.74 -12.04 -6.88
C ARG A 313 4.09 -11.49 -5.62
N CYS A 314 4.41 -10.26 -5.23
CA CYS A 314 3.81 -9.65 -4.04
C CYS A 314 2.90 -8.49 -4.42
N ILE A 315 1.80 -8.36 -3.69
CA ILE A 315 0.92 -7.18 -3.76
C ILE A 315 0.85 -6.57 -2.38
N GLU A 316 1.21 -5.29 -2.29
CA GLU A 316 1.15 -4.56 -1.04
C GLU A 316 -0.13 -3.72 -0.91
N PHE A 317 -0.69 -3.68 0.30
CA PHE A 317 -1.88 -2.93 0.64
C PHE A 317 -1.73 -2.24 1.99
N THR A 318 -1.97 -0.94 2.03
CA THR A 318 -1.85 -0.14 3.25
C THR A 318 -3.18 -0.04 3.99
N VAL A 319 -3.15 -0.32 5.29
CA VAL A 319 -4.28 -0.26 6.22
C VAL A 319 -3.92 0.69 7.36
N ASN A 320 -4.75 1.71 7.59
CA ASN A 320 -4.62 2.61 8.74
C ASN A 320 -5.93 2.72 9.53
N ARG A 321 -5.93 3.43 10.66
CA ARG A 321 -7.12 3.58 11.53
C ARG A 321 -8.31 4.28 10.88
N THR A 322 -8.08 5.05 9.81
CA THR A 322 -9.10 5.85 9.12
C THR A 322 -9.64 5.16 7.86
N VAL A 323 -8.89 4.21 7.29
CA VAL A 323 -9.32 3.42 6.14
C VAL A 323 -10.48 2.55 6.58
N GLY A 324 -11.63 2.74 5.94
CA GLY A 324 -12.75 1.83 6.08
C GLY A 324 -12.37 0.49 5.46
N ILE A 325 -11.93 -0.47 6.28
CA ILE A 325 -11.76 -1.85 5.84
C ILE A 325 -13.15 -2.39 5.52
N THR A 326 -13.39 -2.68 4.25
CA THR A 326 -14.66 -3.22 3.77
C THR A 326 -14.55 -4.71 3.44
N TRP A 327 -15.69 -5.36 3.27
CA TRP A 327 -15.72 -6.76 2.84
C TRP A 327 -15.09 -6.93 1.44
N GLU A 328 -15.16 -5.91 0.58
CA GLU A 328 -14.51 -5.90 -0.73
C GLU A 328 -12.99 -6.02 -0.59
N ASN A 329 -12.35 -5.31 0.35
CA ASN A 329 -10.90 -5.40 0.54
C ASN A 329 -10.46 -6.84 0.83
N ARG A 330 -11.20 -7.56 1.67
CA ARG A 330 -10.95 -8.98 1.96
C ARG A 330 -11.07 -9.84 0.71
N GLN A 331 -12.13 -9.64 -0.08
CA GLN A 331 -12.35 -10.40 -1.30
C GLN A 331 -11.28 -10.16 -2.35
N GLU A 332 -10.79 -8.92 -2.48
CA GLU A 332 -9.69 -8.59 -3.38
C GLU A 332 -8.38 -9.25 -2.94
N LEU A 333 -8.05 -9.26 -1.64
CA LEU A 333 -6.86 -9.96 -1.12
C LEU A 333 -6.93 -11.47 -1.32
N LEU A 334 -8.08 -12.09 -1.02
CA LEU A 334 -8.29 -13.52 -1.26
C LEU A 334 -8.19 -13.86 -2.75
N SER A 335 -8.74 -13.00 -3.62
CA SER A 335 -8.65 -13.18 -5.07
C SER A 335 -7.19 -13.12 -5.54
N ALA A 336 -6.43 -12.13 -5.11
CA ALA A 336 -5.00 -12.04 -5.40
C ALA A 336 -4.22 -13.26 -4.89
N ALA A 337 -4.47 -13.68 -3.65
CA ALA A 337 -3.86 -14.86 -3.05
C ALA A 337 -4.17 -16.15 -3.83
N SER A 338 -5.42 -16.31 -4.28
CA SER A 338 -5.85 -17.47 -5.08
C SER A 338 -5.12 -17.57 -6.44
N LEU A 339 -4.71 -16.44 -7.00
CA LEU A 339 -3.94 -16.37 -8.24
C LEU A 339 -2.44 -16.66 -8.01
N GLY A 340 -1.97 -16.66 -6.76
CA GLY A 340 -0.59 -16.91 -6.38
C GLY A 340 0.20 -15.66 -6.01
N TYR A 341 -0.45 -14.50 -5.83
CA TYR A 341 0.21 -13.33 -5.25
C TYR A 341 0.31 -13.47 -3.73
N VAL A 342 1.43 -13.05 -3.15
CA VAL A 342 1.63 -12.95 -1.70
C VAL A 342 1.15 -11.59 -1.23
N PRO A 343 0.13 -11.52 -0.35
CA PRO A 343 -0.29 -10.26 0.23
C PRO A 343 0.74 -9.75 1.25
N VAL A 344 1.12 -8.48 1.09
CA VAL A 344 1.97 -7.75 2.04
C VAL A 344 1.14 -6.58 2.59
N VAL A 345 0.75 -6.64 3.86
CA VAL A 345 -0.06 -5.59 4.48
C VAL A 345 0.82 -4.64 5.27
N ILE A 346 0.82 -3.37 4.89
CA ILE A 346 1.36 -2.30 5.74
C ILE A 346 0.27 -1.90 6.71
N PHE A 347 0.44 -2.21 7.99
CA PHE A 347 -0.50 -1.84 9.02
C PHE A 347 0.03 -0.65 9.81
N GLN A 348 -0.56 0.53 9.58
CA GLN A 348 -0.12 1.81 10.13
C GLN A 348 -1.28 2.46 10.90
N TYR A 349 -1.59 1.96 12.09
CA TYR A 349 -2.71 2.46 12.89
C TYR A 349 -2.46 3.88 13.40
N PHE A 350 -1.22 4.21 13.81
CA PHE A 350 -0.89 5.50 14.41
C PHE A 350 -0.62 6.61 13.37
N ASP A 351 -0.25 6.25 12.15
CA ASP A 351 -0.11 7.17 11.01
C ASP A 351 0.68 8.44 11.40
N GLU A 352 0.28 9.63 10.95
CA GLU A 352 0.94 10.91 11.29
C GLU A 352 0.81 11.36 12.76
N ASP A 353 -0.04 10.74 13.60
CA ASP A 353 -0.27 11.14 15.01
C ASP A 353 0.74 10.49 15.99
N LEU A 354 1.91 10.11 15.49
CA LEU A 354 2.84 9.23 16.17
C LEU A 354 3.61 9.95 17.28
N SER A 355 3.20 9.80 18.54
CA SER A 355 3.94 10.27 19.72
C SER A 355 3.79 9.31 20.90
N PRO A 356 4.76 9.24 21.84
CA PRO A 356 4.66 8.37 23.00
C PRO A 356 3.34 8.51 23.77
N ASP A 357 2.83 9.72 23.92
CA ASP A 357 1.58 9.97 24.66
C ASP A 357 0.34 9.59 23.84
N PHE A 358 0.35 9.82 22.53
CA PHE A 358 -0.75 9.36 21.68
C PHE A 358 -0.82 7.84 21.60
N VAL A 359 0.33 7.17 21.46
CA VAL A 359 0.42 5.71 21.47
C VAL A 359 -0.16 5.16 22.77
N LYS A 360 0.33 5.61 23.94
CA LYS A 360 -0.16 5.15 25.25
C LYS A 360 -1.68 5.27 25.41
N ARG A 361 -2.26 6.40 24.97
CA ARG A 361 -3.71 6.64 25.09
C ARG A 361 -4.54 5.74 24.16
N ASN A 362 -3.96 5.27 23.06
CA ASN A 362 -4.67 4.52 22.02
C ASN A 362 -4.24 3.06 21.90
N THR A 363 -3.33 2.58 22.75
CA THR A 363 -2.82 1.20 22.74
C THR A 363 -3.94 0.16 22.78
N GLN A 364 -4.97 0.36 23.60
CA GLN A 364 -6.07 -0.61 23.68
C GLN A 364 -6.90 -0.64 22.38
N ASN A 365 -7.18 0.51 21.79
CA ASN A 365 -7.91 0.59 20.52
C ASN A 365 -7.09 -0.02 19.37
N TYR A 366 -5.78 0.16 19.38
CA TYR A 366 -4.86 -0.49 18.45
C TYR A 366 -4.97 -2.02 18.51
N TYR A 367 -4.94 -2.58 19.72
CA TYR A 367 -5.13 -4.02 19.94
C TYR A 367 -6.51 -4.53 19.54
N THR A 368 -7.57 -3.77 19.82
CA THR A 368 -8.93 -4.09 19.38
C THR A 368 -9.00 -4.09 17.86
N PHE A 369 -8.42 -3.10 17.18
CA PHE A 369 -8.38 -3.03 15.73
C PHE A 369 -7.68 -4.25 15.12
N ILE A 370 -6.57 -4.71 15.70
CA ILE A 370 -5.90 -5.94 15.25
C ILE A 370 -6.85 -7.13 15.26
N ARG A 371 -7.60 -7.33 16.37
CA ARG A 371 -8.50 -8.48 16.54
C ARG A 371 -9.75 -8.39 15.66
N GLU A 372 -10.35 -7.21 15.58
CA GLU A 372 -11.69 -7.04 14.99
C GLU A 372 -11.66 -6.63 13.53
N LYS A 373 -10.51 -6.14 13.02
CA LYS A 373 -10.39 -5.59 11.67
C LYS A 373 -9.24 -6.21 10.88
N LEU A 374 -8.01 -6.17 11.41
CA LEU A 374 -6.84 -6.68 10.68
C LEU A 374 -6.87 -8.21 10.53
N ALA A 375 -7.15 -8.94 11.61
CA ALA A 375 -7.20 -10.40 11.57
C ALA A 375 -8.31 -10.92 10.64
N PRO A 376 -9.58 -10.45 10.73
CA PRO A 376 -10.63 -10.87 9.81
C PRO A 376 -10.36 -10.50 8.34
N LEU A 377 -9.61 -9.42 8.06
CA LEU A 377 -9.22 -9.03 6.71
C LEU A 377 -8.31 -10.08 6.04
N LEU A 378 -7.46 -10.74 6.84
CA LEU A 378 -6.44 -11.69 6.36
C LEU A 378 -6.82 -13.16 6.58
N GLU A 379 -7.93 -13.42 7.26
CA GLU A 379 -8.42 -14.77 7.53
C GLU A 379 -8.67 -15.55 6.23
N GLY A 380 -8.04 -16.73 6.12
CA GLY A 380 -8.10 -17.61 4.94
C GLY A 380 -6.92 -17.43 3.97
N ILE A 381 -6.08 -16.41 4.16
CA ILE A 381 -4.85 -16.22 3.39
C ILE A 381 -3.73 -17.01 4.07
N HIS A 382 -3.03 -17.86 3.30
CA HIS A 382 -1.88 -18.62 3.80
C HIS A 382 -0.61 -17.74 3.75
N GLU A 383 0.09 -17.63 4.89
CA GLU A 383 1.35 -16.88 5.04
C GLU A 383 1.34 -15.41 4.54
N PRO A 384 0.37 -14.55 4.94
CA PRO A 384 0.44 -13.12 4.62
C PRO A 384 1.62 -12.46 5.38
N TYR A 385 2.26 -11.48 4.75
CA TYR A 385 3.29 -10.66 5.42
C TYR A 385 2.66 -9.39 5.99
N ILE A 386 2.97 -9.06 7.24
CA ILE A 386 2.48 -7.87 7.93
C ILE A 386 3.66 -6.99 8.33
N LEU A 387 3.70 -5.80 7.73
CA LEU A 387 4.62 -4.71 8.05
C LEU A 387 3.94 -3.83 9.12
N LEU A 388 4.33 -4.02 10.39
CA LEU A 388 3.78 -3.27 11.51
C LEU A 388 4.37 -1.87 11.60
N GLU A 389 3.47 -0.89 11.67
CA GLU A 389 3.71 0.52 11.96
C GLU A 389 4.90 1.07 11.19
N ALA A 390 4.76 1.05 9.86
CA ALA A 390 5.71 1.72 9.00
C ALA A 390 5.97 3.13 9.52
N GLU A 391 7.26 3.45 9.66
CA GLU A 391 7.72 4.74 10.16
C GLU A 391 7.49 5.01 11.66
N PHE A 392 7.31 3.97 12.50
CA PHE A 392 7.14 4.16 13.96
C PHE A 392 8.31 4.94 14.61
N ASN A 393 9.47 5.02 13.97
CA ASN A 393 10.65 5.69 14.51
C ASN A 393 10.60 7.24 14.39
N ARG A 394 9.42 7.82 14.13
CA ARG A 394 9.16 9.26 14.13
C ARG A 394 8.54 9.75 15.44
N GLY A 395 8.35 11.07 15.53
CA GLY A 395 7.60 11.74 16.62
C GLY A 395 7.99 11.36 18.06
N GLY A 396 9.27 10.99 18.25
CA GLY A 396 9.85 10.61 19.55
C GLY A 396 9.69 9.14 19.93
N VAL A 397 8.82 8.37 19.25
CA VAL A 397 8.59 6.94 19.55
C VAL A 397 9.84 6.10 19.28
N GLY A 398 10.61 6.43 18.23
CA GLY A 398 11.89 5.78 17.94
C GLY A 398 12.94 5.85 19.06
N THR A 399 12.75 6.73 20.05
CA THR A 399 13.64 6.88 21.22
C THR A 399 13.00 6.46 22.54
N TRP A 400 11.76 5.96 22.49
CA TRP A 400 10.94 5.65 23.65
C TRP A 400 10.90 4.13 23.89
N ALA A 401 11.45 3.69 25.02
CA ALA A 401 11.54 2.27 25.37
C ALA A 401 10.17 1.59 25.54
N GLY A 402 9.13 2.36 25.89
CA GLY A 402 7.77 1.82 26.03
C GLY A 402 7.13 1.40 24.71
N TRP A 403 7.75 1.67 23.56
CA TRP A 403 7.32 1.10 22.29
C TRP A 403 7.46 -0.43 22.26
N ASN A 404 8.51 -0.99 22.88
CA ASN A 404 8.76 -2.43 22.87
C ASN A 404 7.57 -3.22 23.42
N SER A 405 7.03 -2.82 24.58
CA SER A 405 5.89 -3.52 25.18
C SER A 405 4.62 -3.45 24.31
N VAL A 406 4.41 -2.32 23.62
CA VAL A 406 3.26 -2.16 22.72
C VAL A 406 3.39 -3.06 21.48
N ALA A 407 4.56 -3.07 20.86
CA ALA A 407 4.80 -3.83 19.65
C ALA A 407 4.88 -5.35 19.91
N ILE A 408 5.51 -5.79 21.01
CA ILE A 408 5.56 -7.21 21.40
C ILE A 408 4.15 -7.76 21.63
N GLU A 409 3.30 -7.00 22.33
CA GLU A 409 1.93 -7.41 22.59
C GLU A 409 1.09 -7.45 21.30
N ALA A 410 1.27 -6.48 20.39
CA ALA A 410 0.63 -6.54 19.07
C ALA A 410 1.03 -7.79 18.27
N ILE A 411 2.32 -8.14 18.25
CA ILE A 411 2.81 -9.36 17.61
C ILE A 411 2.20 -10.60 18.26
N ARG A 412 2.11 -10.65 19.59
CA ARG A 412 1.46 -11.76 20.32
C ARG A 412 0.01 -11.95 19.88
N ILE A 413 -0.75 -10.85 19.81
CA ILE A 413 -2.16 -10.85 19.40
C ILE A 413 -2.29 -11.38 17.97
N ILE A 414 -1.44 -10.91 17.04
CA ILE A 414 -1.46 -11.37 15.65
C ILE A 414 -1.13 -12.85 15.57
N ARG A 415 -0.13 -13.35 16.31
CA ARG A 415 0.21 -14.78 16.32
C ARG A 415 -0.94 -15.64 16.86
N GLU A 416 -1.74 -15.11 17.79
CA GLU A 416 -2.92 -15.80 18.33
C GLU A 416 -4.09 -15.85 17.36
N THR A 417 -4.32 -14.77 16.60
CA THR A 417 -5.47 -14.68 15.67
C THR A 417 -5.15 -15.11 14.24
N LEU A 418 -3.89 -15.01 13.83
CA LEU A 418 -3.35 -15.33 12.50
C LEU A 418 -2.02 -16.10 12.63
N PRO A 419 -2.04 -17.36 13.06
CA PRO A 419 -0.81 -18.11 13.39
C PRO A 419 0.13 -18.34 12.19
N THR A 420 -0.37 -18.22 10.96
CA THR A 420 0.41 -18.38 9.73
C THR A 420 1.03 -17.06 9.24
N ALA A 421 0.59 -15.91 9.75
CA ALA A 421 1.08 -14.61 9.31
C ALA A 421 2.56 -14.41 9.69
N GLN A 422 3.34 -13.86 8.75
CA GLN A 422 4.71 -13.42 8.99
C GLN A 422 4.67 -11.96 9.44
N VAL A 423 5.26 -11.65 10.60
CA VAL A 423 5.13 -10.31 11.19
C VAL A 423 6.50 -9.65 11.33
N GLY A 424 6.62 -8.42 10.83
CA GLY A 424 7.82 -7.61 10.96
C GLY A 424 7.54 -6.17 11.37
N LEU A 425 8.32 -5.65 12.32
CA LEU A 425 8.30 -4.23 12.67
C LEU A 425 9.02 -3.42 11.59
N THR A 426 8.41 -2.33 11.14
CA THR A 426 8.87 -1.60 9.95
C THR A 426 9.50 -0.25 10.29
N VAL A 427 10.79 -0.12 10.02
CA VAL A 427 11.57 1.09 10.31
C VAL A 427 11.61 2.01 9.09
N GLY A 428 11.37 3.30 9.30
CA GLY A 428 11.57 4.30 8.24
C GLY A 428 13.00 4.81 8.18
N ASP A 429 13.50 5.04 6.97
CA ASP A 429 14.81 5.64 6.70
C ASP A 429 14.72 7.16 6.63
N TRP A 430 14.94 7.77 7.79
CA TRP A 430 15.02 9.22 7.99
C TRP A 430 16.48 9.70 7.95
N GLY A 431 17.37 8.96 7.29
CA GLY A 431 18.80 9.20 7.26
C GLY A 431 19.55 8.55 8.42
N PHE A 432 20.73 9.09 8.74
CA PHE A 432 21.60 8.52 9.79
C PHE A 432 21.19 8.96 11.21
N LYS A 433 20.47 10.08 11.33
CA LYS A 433 20.07 10.66 12.62
C LYS A 433 19.04 9.78 13.33
N GLY A 434 19.39 9.28 14.51
CA GLY A 434 18.49 8.51 15.37
C GLY A 434 18.65 6.99 15.29
N ARG A 435 19.55 6.45 14.44
CA ARG A 435 19.88 5.02 14.40
C ARG A 435 20.31 4.49 15.76
N ASP A 436 21.19 5.21 16.46
CA ASP A 436 21.67 4.83 17.80
C ASP A 436 20.54 4.68 18.83
N ALA A 437 19.40 5.36 18.62
CA ALA A 437 18.25 5.28 19.50
C ALA A 437 17.31 4.10 19.18
N LEU A 438 17.41 3.50 17.97
CA LEU A 438 16.57 2.37 17.57
C LEU A 438 16.77 1.17 18.49
N GLN A 439 17.99 0.93 19.01
CA GLN A 439 18.22 -0.13 19.98
C GLN A 439 17.28 -0.03 21.20
N LYS A 440 16.94 1.19 21.62
CA LYS A 440 16.07 1.44 22.77
C LYS A 440 14.60 1.14 22.48
N SER A 441 14.12 1.35 21.26
CA SER A 441 12.71 1.16 20.88
C SER A 441 12.45 -0.16 20.15
N MET A 442 13.49 -0.79 19.60
CA MET A 442 13.39 -2.03 18.81
C MET A 442 14.13 -3.23 19.38
N GLY A 443 15.11 -3.01 20.27
CA GLY A 443 16.03 -4.07 20.70
C GLY A 443 15.33 -5.25 21.36
N GLU A 444 14.24 -5.01 22.10
CA GLU A 444 13.48 -6.08 22.77
C GLU A 444 12.43 -6.71 21.86
N VAL A 445 11.87 -5.96 20.90
CA VAL A 445 10.82 -6.47 19.99
C VAL A 445 11.39 -7.23 18.79
N ALA A 446 12.60 -6.89 18.31
CA ALA A 446 13.18 -7.55 17.13
C ALA A 446 13.27 -9.08 17.25
N PRO A 447 13.59 -9.67 18.43
CA PRO A 447 13.54 -11.13 18.60
C PRO A 447 12.17 -11.80 18.42
N HIS A 448 11.08 -11.04 18.59
CA HIS A 448 9.71 -11.52 18.42
C HIS A 448 9.21 -11.42 16.97
N CYS A 449 9.94 -10.70 16.12
CA CYS A 449 9.60 -10.55 14.71
C CYS A 449 10.15 -11.73 13.88
N ASP A 450 9.40 -12.13 12.85
CA ASP A 450 9.85 -13.12 11.87
C ASP A 450 10.84 -12.48 10.89
N PHE A 451 10.67 -11.19 10.60
CA PHE A 451 11.55 -10.35 9.80
C PHE A 451 11.47 -8.88 10.27
N LEU A 452 12.29 -7.98 9.72
CA LEU A 452 12.12 -6.53 9.91
C LEU A 452 11.73 -5.87 8.58
N GLY A 453 10.80 -4.93 8.65
CA GLY A 453 10.47 -4.07 7.53
C GLY A 453 11.47 -2.92 7.43
N TYR A 454 11.89 -2.61 6.22
CA TYR A 454 12.70 -1.45 5.90
C TYR A 454 11.98 -0.59 4.85
N GLN A 455 11.49 0.58 5.29
CA GLN A 455 10.89 1.61 4.47
C GLN A 455 11.94 2.65 4.05
N PHE A 456 11.99 2.98 2.76
CA PHE A 456 12.64 4.20 2.30
C PHE A 456 11.88 4.82 1.15
N MET A 457 11.71 6.12 1.20
CA MET A 457 11.24 6.92 0.08
C MET A 457 12.37 7.85 -0.32
N ILE A 458 12.45 8.13 -1.61
CA ILE A 458 13.47 8.98 -2.19
C ILE A 458 12.78 9.98 -3.11
N SER A 459 13.12 11.25 -2.97
CA SER A 459 12.63 12.30 -3.84
C SER A 459 13.62 13.45 -3.92
N SER A 460 13.46 14.27 -4.95
CA SER A 460 14.25 15.49 -5.14
C SER A 460 14.07 16.53 -4.04
N ILE A 461 13.05 16.37 -3.19
CA ILE A 461 12.67 17.32 -2.14
C ILE A 461 13.09 16.87 -0.73
N GLU A 462 13.68 15.68 -0.57
CA GLU A 462 14.07 15.16 0.75
C GLU A 462 15.29 15.87 1.38
N ASP A 463 15.21 16.05 2.70
CA ASP A 463 16.24 16.65 3.53
C ASP A 463 17.58 15.89 3.49
N THR A 464 17.50 14.57 3.37
CA THR A 464 18.66 13.67 3.44
C THR A 464 19.43 13.60 2.13
N TRP A 465 18.82 13.96 1.00
CA TRP A 465 19.54 14.13 -0.28
C TRP A 465 20.59 15.24 -0.18
N VAL A 466 20.28 16.25 0.62
CA VAL A 466 21.13 17.42 0.87
C VAL A 466 22.26 17.11 1.86
N GLN A 467 22.05 16.13 2.75
CA GLN A 467 23.04 15.75 3.78
C GLN A 467 23.78 14.44 3.48
N ASP A 468 23.44 13.73 2.40
CA ASP A 468 24.29 12.66 1.90
C ASP A 468 25.39 13.29 1.04
N PRO A 469 26.62 13.42 1.55
CA PRO A 469 27.71 14.08 0.83
C PRO A 469 28.07 13.38 -0.49
N SER A 470 27.50 12.20 -0.80
CA SER A 470 27.78 11.46 -2.03
C SER A 470 26.75 11.58 -3.16
N GLY A 471 25.51 12.01 -2.90
CA GLY A 471 24.45 11.94 -3.91
C GLY A 471 24.18 10.52 -4.46
N GLN A 472 24.77 9.47 -3.87
CA GLN A 472 24.55 8.07 -4.26
C GLN A 472 23.44 7.48 -3.39
N LEU A 473 22.21 7.72 -3.83
CA LEU A 473 20.95 7.29 -3.22
C LEU A 473 20.94 5.83 -2.72
N LEU A 474 21.64 4.93 -3.41
CA LEU A 474 21.68 3.52 -3.04
C LEU A 474 22.61 3.22 -1.85
N ASP A 475 23.69 3.97 -1.65
CA ASP A 475 24.64 3.69 -0.56
C ASP A 475 23.97 3.90 0.80
N ARG A 476 23.08 4.90 0.92
CA ARG A 476 22.20 5.08 2.09
C ARG A 476 21.39 3.82 2.41
N VAL A 477 20.84 3.20 1.36
CA VAL A 477 20.00 2.01 1.47
C VAL A 477 20.79 0.79 1.91
N LEU A 478 21.95 0.57 1.28
CA LEU A 478 22.87 -0.50 1.66
C LEU A 478 23.36 -0.33 3.10
N ASP A 479 23.79 0.89 3.47
CA ASP A 479 24.27 1.22 4.80
C ASP A 479 23.21 0.96 5.88
N PHE A 480 21.94 1.27 5.60
CA PHE A 480 20.88 1.05 6.59
C PHE A 480 20.45 -0.41 6.67
N ALA A 481 20.31 -1.10 5.53
CA ALA A 481 20.07 -2.54 5.50
C ALA A 481 21.14 -3.31 6.28
N GLU A 482 22.42 -2.99 6.08
CA GLU A 482 23.53 -3.63 6.80
C GLU A 482 23.48 -3.32 8.30
N TYR A 483 23.13 -2.07 8.68
CA TYR A 483 22.93 -1.72 10.10
C TYR A 483 21.84 -2.59 10.72
N LEU A 484 20.65 -2.66 10.11
CA LEU A 484 19.54 -3.45 10.63
C LEU A 484 19.90 -4.95 10.73
N SER A 485 20.54 -5.48 9.70
CA SER A 485 21.02 -6.87 9.66
C SER A 485 22.01 -7.16 10.78
N THR A 486 23.02 -6.31 10.96
CA THR A 486 24.10 -6.54 11.95
C THR A 486 23.63 -6.33 13.39
N THR A 487 22.78 -5.32 13.62
CA THR A 487 22.29 -4.97 14.95
C THR A 487 21.20 -5.92 15.44
N PHE A 488 20.23 -6.28 14.60
CA PHE A 488 19.04 -7.02 15.04
C PHE A 488 19.01 -8.48 14.59
N GLN A 489 19.86 -8.88 13.63
CA GLN A 489 20.04 -10.27 13.18
C GLN A 489 18.73 -10.94 12.74
N ARG A 490 17.91 -10.21 12.00
CA ARG A 490 16.64 -10.69 11.43
C ARG A 490 16.64 -10.52 9.90
N PRO A 491 15.96 -11.40 9.15
CA PRO A 491 15.71 -11.18 7.72
C PRO A 491 15.05 -9.82 7.49
N LEU A 492 15.30 -9.21 6.33
CA LEU A 492 14.80 -7.88 6.00
C LEU A 492 13.89 -7.94 4.78
N LEU A 493 12.75 -7.25 4.85
CA LEU A 493 11.93 -6.95 3.69
C LEU A 493 12.00 -5.45 3.44
N ILE A 494 12.44 -5.04 2.25
CA ILE A 494 12.34 -3.64 1.82
C ILE A 494 10.89 -3.42 1.39
N GLY A 495 10.04 -3.00 2.33
CA GLY A 495 8.62 -2.72 2.10
C GLY A 495 8.36 -1.23 2.02
N TYR A 496 7.28 -0.80 1.37
CA TYR A 496 6.92 0.62 1.31
C TYR A 496 8.03 1.50 0.70
N MET A 497 8.67 1.04 -0.39
CA MET A 497 9.78 1.76 -1.03
C MET A 497 9.41 2.51 -2.30
N GLY A 498 9.94 3.71 -2.51
CA GLY A 498 9.62 4.50 -3.70
C GLY A 498 10.69 5.50 -4.07
N VAL A 499 10.90 5.71 -5.37
CA VAL A 499 11.74 6.80 -5.89
C VAL A 499 10.87 7.70 -6.76
N SER A 500 10.70 8.95 -6.36
CA SER A 500 9.83 9.89 -7.06
C SER A 500 10.53 10.41 -8.31
N SER A 501 9.79 10.48 -9.42
CA SER A 501 10.25 11.14 -10.64
C SER A 501 9.99 12.66 -10.64
N LEU A 502 9.61 13.25 -9.49
CA LEU A 502 9.40 14.69 -9.34
C LEU A 502 10.62 15.50 -9.76
N ASP A 503 10.38 16.64 -10.42
CA ASP A 503 11.42 17.49 -10.99
C ASP A 503 12.25 16.70 -12.02
N GLY A 504 11.58 15.99 -12.93
CA GLY A 504 12.19 15.28 -14.05
C GLY A 504 13.23 14.20 -13.65
N TRP A 505 12.97 13.57 -12.51
CA TRP A 505 13.81 12.50 -11.97
C TRP A 505 13.52 11.13 -12.60
N GLU A 506 12.91 11.05 -13.78
CA GLU A 506 12.60 9.76 -14.43
C GLU A 506 13.87 8.92 -14.68
N SER A 507 14.96 9.58 -15.11
CA SER A 507 16.26 8.92 -15.30
C SER A 507 16.92 8.54 -13.97
N VAL A 508 16.73 9.36 -12.92
CA VAL A 508 17.25 9.08 -11.57
C VAL A 508 16.51 7.90 -10.95
N GLN A 509 15.18 7.86 -11.06
CA GLN A 509 14.32 6.75 -10.66
C GLN A 509 14.79 5.44 -11.33
N ALA A 510 15.03 5.47 -12.65
CA ALA A 510 15.51 4.32 -13.39
C ALA A 510 16.89 3.84 -12.93
N GLU A 511 17.85 4.76 -12.76
CA GLU A 511 19.20 4.41 -12.32
C GLU A 511 19.21 3.91 -10.88
N CYS A 512 18.39 4.47 -9.98
CA CYS A 512 18.27 3.97 -8.60
C CYS A 512 17.77 2.52 -8.56
N LEU A 513 16.72 2.21 -9.33
CA LEU A 513 16.22 0.84 -9.43
C LEU A 513 17.26 -0.09 -10.08
N ALA A 514 17.92 0.37 -11.16
CA ALA A 514 18.96 -0.41 -11.82
C ALA A 514 20.10 -0.73 -10.84
N ALA A 515 20.53 0.27 -10.07
CA ALA A 515 21.56 0.10 -9.07
C ALA A 515 21.14 -0.88 -7.97
N LEU A 516 19.90 -0.77 -7.47
CA LEU A 516 19.37 -1.67 -6.44
C LEU A 516 19.35 -3.13 -6.92
N PHE A 517 18.91 -3.39 -8.17
CA PHE A 517 18.98 -4.73 -8.76
C PHE A 517 20.40 -5.21 -9.07
N ARG A 518 21.33 -4.32 -9.44
CA ARG A 518 22.76 -4.68 -9.58
C ARG A 518 23.38 -5.10 -8.24
N HIS A 519 22.96 -4.47 -7.14
CA HIS A 519 23.41 -4.78 -5.79
C HIS A 519 22.49 -5.77 -5.05
N ARG A 520 21.59 -6.47 -5.76
CA ARG A 520 20.64 -7.41 -5.15
C ARG A 520 21.34 -8.49 -4.33
N HIS A 521 22.46 -9.04 -4.81
CA HIS A 521 23.19 -10.07 -4.08
C HIS A 521 23.82 -9.51 -2.80
N ASP A 522 24.27 -8.27 -2.81
CA ASP A 522 24.77 -7.58 -1.61
C ASP A 522 23.66 -7.45 -0.56
N LEU A 523 22.47 -7.01 -0.98
CA LEU A 523 21.28 -6.94 -0.15
C LEU A 523 20.90 -8.33 0.40
N MET A 524 20.91 -9.36 -0.44
CA MET A 524 20.61 -10.74 -0.02
C MET A 524 21.63 -11.28 0.99
N HIS A 525 22.91 -10.94 0.85
CA HIS A 525 23.93 -11.26 1.85
C HIS A 525 23.69 -10.59 3.20
N MET A 526 23.06 -9.40 3.20
CA MET A 526 22.58 -8.70 4.40
C MET A 526 21.22 -9.24 4.88
N GLY A 527 20.74 -10.37 4.36
CA GLY A 527 19.47 -10.98 4.77
C GLY A 527 18.23 -10.30 4.19
N VAL A 528 18.37 -9.40 3.22
CA VAL A 528 17.23 -8.84 2.48
C VAL A 528 16.67 -9.89 1.54
N PHE A 529 15.44 -10.33 1.79
CA PHE A 529 14.79 -11.39 1.01
C PHE A 529 13.77 -10.87 0.01
N GLY A 530 13.59 -9.55 -0.11
CA GLY A 530 12.76 -8.96 -1.14
C GLY A 530 12.59 -7.46 -1.06
N MET A 531 11.93 -6.93 -2.08
CA MET A 531 11.49 -5.54 -2.14
C MET A 531 10.07 -5.40 -2.70
N VAL A 532 9.31 -4.44 -2.18
CA VAL A 532 7.97 -4.11 -2.67
C VAL A 532 7.91 -2.63 -3.01
N TYR A 533 7.69 -2.35 -4.29
CA TYR A 533 7.69 -0.99 -4.82
C TYR A 533 6.33 -0.32 -4.60
N PHE A 534 6.36 0.88 -4.04
CA PHE A 534 5.22 1.52 -3.41
C PHE A 534 4.03 1.72 -4.33
N SER A 535 4.23 2.19 -5.57
CA SER A 535 3.11 2.40 -6.49
C SER A 535 3.51 2.01 -7.91
N TYR A 536 2.62 1.30 -8.60
CA TYR A 536 2.82 0.97 -10.00
C TYR A 536 2.59 2.19 -10.91
N MET A 537 1.61 3.03 -10.59
CA MET A 537 1.24 4.22 -11.38
C MET A 537 1.29 5.49 -10.54
N ASP A 538 1.46 6.62 -11.22
CA ASP A 538 1.35 7.93 -10.61
C ASP A 538 -0.07 8.19 -10.10
N ALA A 539 -0.16 8.97 -9.03
CA ALA A 539 -1.39 9.26 -8.32
C ALA A 539 -1.52 10.78 -8.17
N PRO A 540 -2.07 11.50 -9.17
CA PRO A 540 -2.07 12.97 -9.21
C PRO A 540 -2.78 13.60 -8.01
N ASP A 541 -3.78 12.91 -7.45
CA ASP A 541 -4.55 13.39 -6.29
C ASP A 541 -3.89 13.09 -4.93
N LYS A 542 -2.76 12.36 -4.91
CA LYS A 542 -2.10 11.97 -3.66
C LYS A 542 -1.46 13.19 -2.99
N ALA A 543 -1.61 13.27 -1.66
CA ALA A 543 -1.01 14.29 -0.83
C ALA A 543 -0.64 13.68 0.53
N GLY A 544 0.62 13.83 0.91
CA GLY A 544 1.16 13.33 2.18
C GLY A 544 2.48 14.01 2.52
N TRP A 545 3.30 13.36 3.35
CA TRP A 545 4.56 13.89 3.87
C TRP A 545 5.54 14.34 2.77
N PHE A 546 5.63 13.60 1.67
CA PHE A 546 6.53 13.96 0.56
C PHE A 546 5.88 14.95 -0.43
N GLY A 547 4.81 15.63 -0.04
CA GLY A 547 4.20 16.70 -0.84
C GLY A 547 3.91 16.27 -2.29
N PRO A 548 4.28 17.07 -3.32
CA PRO A 548 4.06 16.69 -4.71
C PRO A 548 4.83 15.44 -5.17
N ALA A 549 5.90 15.04 -4.47
CA ALA A 549 6.68 13.87 -4.86
C ALA A 549 5.85 12.59 -4.74
N GLU A 550 4.86 12.56 -3.83
CA GLU A 550 3.95 11.42 -3.67
C GLU A 550 3.12 11.10 -4.89
N ARG A 551 2.89 12.11 -5.74
CA ARG A 551 2.12 11.96 -6.97
C ARG A 551 2.90 11.21 -8.05
N MET A 552 4.23 11.20 -7.93
CA MET A 552 5.15 10.81 -9.01
C MET A 552 6.02 9.58 -8.67
N PHE A 553 5.60 8.75 -7.70
CA PHE A 553 6.31 7.52 -7.36
C PHE A 553 6.11 6.37 -8.36
N GLY A 554 5.07 6.42 -9.19
CA GLY A 554 4.75 5.36 -10.15
C GLY A 554 5.83 5.13 -11.18
N LEU A 555 5.86 3.91 -11.74
CA LEU A 555 6.67 3.57 -12.91
C LEU A 555 5.92 3.83 -14.23
N VAL A 556 4.61 4.01 -14.14
CA VAL A 556 3.74 4.50 -15.20
C VAL A 556 3.24 5.88 -14.78
N ASP A 557 3.31 6.87 -15.65
CA ASP A 557 2.88 8.23 -15.34
C ASP A 557 1.34 8.38 -15.36
N ALA A 558 0.88 9.61 -15.11
CA ALA A 558 -0.54 9.92 -15.04
C ALA A 558 -1.26 9.80 -16.40
N SER A 559 -0.56 9.89 -17.54
CA SER A 559 -1.16 9.63 -18.87
C SER A 559 -1.22 8.15 -19.22
N GLY A 560 -0.59 7.29 -18.43
CA GLY A 560 -0.48 5.86 -18.70
C GLY A 560 0.76 5.48 -19.50
N ASP A 561 1.68 6.42 -19.70
CA ASP A 561 2.94 6.17 -20.39
C ASP A 561 3.98 5.57 -19.44
N ARG A 562 4.82 4.68 -19.96
CA ARG A 562 5.84 3.98 -19.18
C ARG A 562 7.05 4.88 -18.99
N LYS A 563 7.46 5.09 -17.74
CA LYS A 563 8.73 5.75 -17.41
C LYS A 563 9.91 4.82 -17.70
N PRO A 564 11.14 5.33 -17.88
CA PRO A 564 12.33 4.51 -18.12
C PRO A 564 12.53 3.42 -17.04
N ALA A 565 12.22 3.75 -15.80
CA ALA A 565 12.28 2.87 -14.64
C ALA A 565 11.41 1.60 -14.76
N TRP A 566 10.32 1.67 -15.53
CA TRP A 566 9.43 0.52 -15.77
C TRP A 566 10.16 -0.63 -16.46
N THR A 567 10.95 -0.33 -17.49
CA THR A 567 11.70 -1.34 -18.26
C THR A 567 12.78 -1.96 -17.39
N VAL A 568 13.50 -1.13 -16.63
CA VAL A 568 14.53 -1.57 -15.69
C VAL A 568 13.96 -2.57 -14.69
N PHE A 569 12.84 -2.23 -14.05
CA PHE A 569 12.23 -3.11 -13.05
C PHE A 569 11.75 -4.43 -13.68
N ARG A 570 11.03 -4.35 -14.81
CA ARG A 570 10.50 -5.53 -15.51
C ARG A 570 11.61 -6.52 -15.88
N ASP A 571 12.67 -6.02 -16.50
CA ASP A 571 13.74 -6.88 -17.04
C ASP A 571 14.52 -7.54 -15.90
N ALA A 572 14.85 -6.78 -14.86
CA ALA A 572 15.57 -7.30 -13.69
C ALA A 572 14.72 -8.28 -12.87
N ALA A 573 13.42 -8.00 -12.67
CA ALA A 573 12.52 -8.93 -12.00
C ALA A 573 12.32 -10.23 -12.81
N ARG A 574 12.34 -10.16 -14.14
CA ARG A 574 12.28 -11.34 -15.01
C ARG A 574 13.55 -12.20 -14.91
N GLU A 575 14.72 -11.56 -14.96
CA GLU A 575 16.02 -12.23 -14.78
C GLU A 575 16.05 -13.01 -13.46
N LEU A 576 15.60 -12.36 -12.39
CA LEU A 576 15.51 -12.96 -11.06
C LEU A 576 14.60 -14.21 -11.03
N MET A 577 13.42 -14.15 -11.66
CA MET A 577 12.53 -15.32 -11.75
C MET A 577 13.16 -16.49 -12.51
N GLN A 578 13.97 -16.21 -13.54
CA GLN A 578 14.68 -17.22 -14.31
C GLN A 578 15.84 -17.85 -13.53
N GLU A 579 16.54 -17.09 -12.68
CA GLU A 579 17.60 -17.60 -11.81
C GLU A 579 17.05 -18.59 -10.77
N GLU A 580 15.88 -18.30 -10.19
CA GLU A 580 15.30 -19.12 -9.13
C GLU A 580 14.89 -20.53 -9.60
N THR A 581 14.34 -20.65 -10.80
CA THR A 581 13.76 -21.90 -11.34
C THR A 581 14.80 -22.97 -11.67
N ARG A 582 16.07 -22.59 -11.88
CA ARG A 582 17.12 -23.50 -12.34
C ARG A 582 17.72 -24.40 -11.27
N ALA A 583 17.49 -24.15 -9.97
CA ALA A 583 18.14 -24.98 -8.95
C ALA A 583 17.38 -26.28 -8.64
N GLU A 584 18.15 -27.35 -8.47
CA GLU A 584 17.68 -28.67 -8.06
C GLU A 584 17.28 -28.67 -6.58
N GLU A 585 16.28 -29.48 -6.23
CA GLU A 585 15.83 -29.69 -4.85
C GLU A 585 15.90 -31.18 -4.55
N ALA A 586 16.53 -31.54 -3.44
CA ALA A 586 16.53 -32.89 -2.91
C ALA A 586 15.82 -32.88 -1.55
N ALA A 587 14.61 -33.41 -1.46
CA ALA A 587 13.95 -33.68 -0.18
C ALA A 587 12.81 -34.70 -0.30
N SER A 588 12.44 -35.30 0.83
CA SER A 588 11.32 -36.22 1.00
C SER A 588 10.00 -35.47 1.20
N PHE A 589 9.07 -35.65 0.27
CA PHE A 589 7.69 -35.18 0.39
C PHE A 589 6.87 -36.15 1.23
N VAL A 590 6.22 -35.64 2.29
CA VAL A 590 5.44 -36.45 3.23
C VAL A 590 4.00 -35.98 3.20
N CYS A 591 3.09 -36.94 3.01
CA CYS A 591 1.67 -36.73 3.21
C CYS A 591 1.19 -37.69 4.29
N LEU A 592 0.60 -37.13 5.35
CA LEU A 592 0.05 -37.88 6.46
C LEU A 592 -1.47 -37.76 6.41
N VAL A 593 -2.16 -38.89 6.54
CA VAL A 593 -3.61 -38.94 6.72
C VAL A 593 -3.85 -39.29 8.18
N SER A 594 -4.45 -38.39 8.95
CA SER A 594 -4.83 -38.65 10.33
C SER A 594 -6.33 -38.95 10.42
N SER A 595 -6.71 -40.13 10.94
CA SER A 595 -8.05 -40.34 11.51
C SER A 595 -8.12 -41.55 12.44
N PRO A 596 -8.73 -41.40 13.62
CA PRO A 596 -9.41 -42.51 14.29
C PRO A 596 -10.94 -42.46 14.14
N GLU A 597 -11.59 -41.28 14.09
CA GLU A 597 -13.05 -41.17 14.08
C GLU A 597 -13.57 -39.97 13.24
N MET A 598 -14.24 -40.29 12.14
CA MET A 598 -15.18 -39.49 11.32
C MET A 598 -14.77 -38.18 10.61
N VAL A 599 -13.54 -37.67 10.74
CA VAL A 599 -13.00 -36.63 9.82
C VAL A 599 -11.60 -37.02 9.37
N SER A 600 -11.39 -37.23 8.07
CA SER A 600 -10.04 -37.43 7.52
C SER A 600 -9.40 -36.08 7.22
N THR A 601 -8.54 -35.61 8.12
CA THR A 601 -7.66 -34.47 7.84
C THR A 601 -6.46 -34.98 7.05
N ILE A 602 -6.12 -34.28 5.98
CA ILE A 602 -4.91 -34.57 5.19
C ILE A 602 -3.90 -33.47 5.46
N GLU A 603 -2.73 -33.87 5.95
CA GLU A 603 -1.60 -32.98 6.18
C GLU A 603 -0.52 -33.24 5.12
N VAL A 604 -0.12 -32.18 4.43
CA VAL A 604 0.98 -32.18 3.47
C VAL A 604 2.11 -31.37 4.05
N ALA A 605 3.30 -31.98 4.14
CA ALA A 605 4.50 -31.35 4.63
C ALA A 605 5.68 -31.54 3.65
N TYR A 606 6.39 -30.44 3.38
CA TYR A 606 7.63 -30.45 2.61
C TYR A 606 8.59 -29.40 3.15
N THR A 607 9.89 -29.66 3.10
CA THR A 607 10.91 -28.66 3.44
C THR A 607 11.86 -28.50 2.28
N PHE A 608 11.93 -27.29 1.74
CA PHE A 608 12.86 -26.89 0.70
C PHE A 608 14.25 -26.62 1.29
N SER A 609 15.28 -26.80 0.45
CA SER A 609 16.65 -26.39 0.81
C SER A 609 16.77 -24.89 1.06
N ARG A 610 15.89 -24.08 0.44
CA ARG A 610 15.79 -22.61 0.53
C ARG A 610 14.34 -22.16 0.37
N PRO A 611 13.96 -20.93 0.76
CA PRO A 611 12.59 -20.44 0.55
C PRO A 611 12.16 -20.53 -0.92
N ARG A 612 10.91 -20.96 -1.17
CA ARG A 612 10.33 -21.12 -2.50
C ARG A 612 8.90 -20.61 -2.55
N PHE A 613 8.48 -20.18 -3.74
CA PHE A 613 7.07 -20.08 -4.08
C PHE A 613 6.58 -21.47 -4.45
N TRP A 614 5.54 -21.93 -3.75
CA TRP A 614 5.05 -23.28 -3.88
C TRP A 614 3.55 -23.32 -4.11
N ARG A 615 3.10 -24.39 -4.76
CA ARG A 615 1.69 -24.71 -4.94
C ARG A 615 1.45 -26.17 -4.61
N VAL A 616 0.49 -26.44 -3.74
CA VAL A 616 -0.03 -27.79 -3.50
C VAL A 616 -1.39 -27.90 -4.17
N VAL A 617 -1.55 -28.89 -5.04
CA VAL A 617 -2.80 -29.16 -5.76
C VAL A 617 -3.32 -30.53 -5.34
N PHE A 618 -4.51 -30.57 -4.76
CA PHE A 618 -5.29 -31.79 -4.57
C PHE A 618 -6.23 -31.93 -5.75
N ARG A 619 -6.27 -33.10 -6.39
CA ARG A 619 -7.16 -33.40 -7.52
C ARG A 619 -7.85 -34.74 -7.31
N GLY A 620 -9.19 -34.74 -7.29
CA GLY A 620 -10.00 -35.96 -7.24
C GLY A 620 -9.84 -36.75 -8.52
N GLN A 621 -9.56 -38.05 -8.43
CA GLN A 621 -9.37 -38.91 -9.60
C GLN A 621 -10.69 -39.18 -10.34
N THR A 622 -11.81 -39.16 -9.63
CA THR A 622 -13.14 -39.50 -10.18
C THR A 622 -13.99 -38.27 -10.40
N SER A 623 -14.08 -37.36 -9.42
CA SER A 623 -14.86 -36.13 -9.56
C SER A 623 -14.17 -35.12 -10.47
N GLY A 624 -12.84 -35.07 -10.46
CA GLY A 624 -12.08 -33.95 -11.04
C GLY A 624 -12.04 -32.72 -10.12
N ALA A 625 -12.63 -32.78 -8.92
CA ALA A 625 -12.61 -31.69 -7.95
C ALA A 625 -11.18 -31.29 -7.60
N MET A 626 -10.96 -29.98 -7.43
CA MET A 626 -9.63 -29.44 -7.15
C MET A 626 -9.63 -28.55 -5.91
N LYS A 627 -8.55 -28.64 -5.13
CA LYS A 627 -8.20 -27.71 -4.06
C LYS A 627 -6.75 -27.30 -4.20
N THR A 628 -6.49 -25.99 -4.19
CA THR A 628 -5.18 -25.41 -4.40
C THR A 628 -4.76 -24.57 -3.21
N PHE A 629 -3.57 -24.84 -2.70
CA PHE A 629 -2.91 -24.00 -1.71
C PHE A 629 -1.63 -23.43 -2.31
N GLN A 630 -1.36 -22.16 -2.04
CA GLN A 630 -0.16 -21.49 -2.52
C GLN A 630 0.42 -20.67 -1.37
N GLY A 631 1.75 -20.58 -1.31
CA GLY A 631 2.45 -19.87 -0.25
C GLY A 631 3.91 -19.67 -0.61
N THR A 632 4.65 -19.04 0.30
CA THR A 632 6.04 -18.64 0.06
C THR A 632 6.86 -18.81 1.30
N SER A 633 7.53 -19.96 1.39
CA SER A 633 8.27 -20.34 2.58
C SER A 633 9.30 -21.42 2.28
N ARG A 634 10.15 -21.70 3.27
CA ARG A 634 11.07 -22.83 3.24
C ARG A 634 10.39 -24.15 3.60
N ALA A 635 9.24 -24.09 4.28
CA ALA A 635 8.50 -25.27 4.69
C ALA A 635 7.03 -25.14 4.30
N VAL A 636 6.55 -26.09 3.50
CA VAL A 636 5.13 -26.23 3.20
C VAL A 636 4.49 -26.99 4.35
N ARG A 637 3.43 -26.42 4.91
CA ARG A 637 2.50 -27.14 5.78
C ARG A 637 1.08 -26.76 5.39
N VAL A 638 0.38 -27.72 4.81
CA VAL A 638 -1.01 -27.57 4.40
C VAL A 638 -1.83 -28.62 5.14
N VAL A 639 -2.80 -28.16 5.91
CA VAL A 639 -3.82 -29.02 6.54
C VAL A 639 -5.11 -28.80 5.77
N TRP A 640 -5.66 -29.87 5.21
CA TRP A 640 -6.87 -29.84 4.42
C TRP A 640 -7.94 -30.72 5.06
N GLU A 641 -9.12 -30.13 5.24
CA GLU A 641 -10.29 -30.77 5.87
C GLU A 641 -11.39 -31.13 4.85
N GLY A 642 -11.04 -31.31 3.57
CA GLY A 642 -11.97 -31.85 2.55
C GLY A 642 -12.78 -30.84 1.74
N ASP A 643 -12.66 -29.53 1.99
CA ASP A 643 -13.31 -28.48 1.18
C ASP A 643 -12.64 -28.29 -0.19
N ALA A 644 -13.41 -28.27 -1.28
CA ALA A 644 -12.91 -28.03 -2.63
C ALA A 644 -12.95 -26.54 -3.02
N ASP A 645 -12.04 -26.10 -3.89
CA ASP A 645 -12.17 -24.80 -4.58
C ASP A 645 -13.16 -24.91 -5.76
N THR A 646 -13.26 -26.10 -6.34
CA THR A 646 -14.13 -26.41 -7.48
C THR A 646 -14.76 -27.79 -7.30
N GLU A 647 -16.07 -27.87 -7.58
CA GLU A 647 -16.87 -29.09 -7.47
C GLU A 647 -16.90 -29.64 -6.04
N ASN A 648 -17.31 -30.89 -5.82
CA ASN A 648 -17.32 -31.52 -4.50
C ASN A 648 -16.43 -32.75 -4.55
N PHE A 649 -15.46 -32.87 -3.64
CA PHE A 649 -14.74 -34.12 -3.47
C PHE A 649 -15.71 -35.21 -3.01
N LEU A 650 -15.76 -36.31 -3.77
CA LEU A 650 -16.45 -37.52 -3.33
C LEU A 650 -15.55 -38.29 -2.36
N ALA A 651 -16.06 -39.39 -1.79
CA ALA A 651 -15.17 -40.41 -1.22
C ALA A 651 -14.36 -41.01 -2.38
N GLU A 652 -13.13 -40.55 -2.58
CA GLU A 652 -12.35 -40.92 -3.74
C GLU A 652 -10.84 -40.85 -3.47
N ARG A 653 -10.05 -41.37 -4.40
CA ARG A 653 -8.61 -41.13 -4.41
C ARG A 653 -8.32 -39.74 -4.92
N CYS A 654 -7.47 -39.02 -4.21
CA CYS A 654 -6.96 -37.73 -4.61
C CYS A 654 -5.48 -37.85 -4.93
N HIS A 655 -5.10 -37.26 -6.06
CA HIS A 655 -3.72 -37.02 -6.42
C HIS A 655 -3.27 -35.68 -5.83
N VAL A 656 -2.18 -35.69 -5.07
CA VAL A 656 -1.63 -34.49 -4.44
C VAL A 656 -0.30 -34.16 -5.08
N ASP A 657 -0.17 -32.98 -5.66
CA ASP A 657 1.04 -32.51 -6.32
C ASP A 657 1.62 -31.27 -5.66
N LEU A 658 2.94 -31.26 -5.49
CA LEU A 658 3.71 -30.09 -5.08
C LEU A 658 4.49 -29.53 -6.27
N PHE A 659 4.26 -28.26 -6.55
CA PHE A 659 4.95 -27.49 -7.58
C PHE A 659 5.80 -26.39 -6.94
N VAL A 660 6.94 -26.10 -7.56
CA VAL A 660 7.63 -24.82 -7.40
C VAL A 660 7.25 -23.91 -8.55
N LEU A 661 6.86 -22.69 -8.20
CA LEU A 661 6.36 -21.71 -9.14
C LEU A 661 7.49 -20.80 -9.61
N SER A 662 7.55 -20.57 -10.91
CA SER A 662 8.41 -19.57 -11.54
C SER A 662 7.75 -18.17 -11.60
N GLY A 663 6.43 -18.10 -11.46
CA GLY A 663 5.62 -16.90 -11.57
C GLY A 663 4.20 -17.14 -11.06
N VAL A 664 3.33 -16.14 -11.22
CA VAL A 664 1.92 -16.18 -10.80
C VAL A 664 1.08 -17.01 -11.80
N GLY A 665 0.04 -17.70 -11.33
CA GLY A 665 -0.90 -18.45 -12.18
C GLY A 665 -0.37 -19.77 -12.77
N GLU A 666 -0.94 -20.23 -13.89
CA GLU A 666 -0.47 -21.40 -14.66
C GLU A 666 0.72 -21.03 -15.55
N SER A 667 1.80 -20.50 -14.96
CA SER A 667 3.02 -20.25 -15.71
C SER A 667 3.55 -21.57 -16.30
N PRO A 668 3.87 -21.62 -17.62
CA PRO A 668 4.39 -22.82 -18.28
C PRO A 668 5.75 -23.28 -17.71
N GLU A 669 6.39 -22.44 -16.90
CA GLU A 669 7.66 -22.70 -16.24
C GLU A 669 7.52 -23.27 -14.81
N SER A 670 6.30 -23.60 -14.36
CA SER A 670 6.09 -24.29 -13.08
C SER A 670 6.63 -25.73 -13.13
N ARG A 671 7.40 -26.12 -12.10
CA ARG A 671 8.03 -27.45 -12.03
C ARG A 671 7.40 -28.29 -10.94
N ARG A 672 6.83 -29.43 -11.30
CA ARG A 672 6.41 -30.47 -10.34
C ARG A 672 7.65 -31.06 -9.66
N ILE A 673 7.68 -31.03 -8.33
CA ILE A 673 8.82 -31.56 -7.55
C ILE A 673 8.47 -32.87 -6.85
N ALA A 674 7.22 -33.03 -6.40
CA ALA A 674 6.76 -34.24 -5.75
C ALA A 674 5.26 -34.46 -5.95
N GLY A 675 4.80 -35.67 -5.63
CA GLY A 675 3.39 -35.95 -5.47
C GLY A 675 3.14 -37.28 -4.77
N CYS A 676 1.92 -37.48 -4.30
CA CYS A 676 1.46 -38.71 -3.64
C CYS A 676 -0.03 -38.95 -3.91
N GLU A 677 -0.49 -40.16 -3.61
CA GLU A 677 -1.91 -40.49 -3.60
C GLU A 677 -2.43 -40.55 -2.17
N VAL A 678 -3.63 -40.02 -1.94
CA VAL A 678 -4.35 -40.12 -0.67
C VAL A 678 -5.80 -40.52 -0.92
N GLU A 679 -6.42 -41.23 0.01
CA GLU A 679 -7.86 -41.49 -0.03
C GLU A 679 -8.58 -40.42 0.80
N SER A 680 -9.48 -39.66 0.17
CA SER A 680 -10.43 -38.84 0.89
C SER A 680 -11.51 -39.75 1.47
N SER A 681 -11.64 -39.80 2.80
CA SER A 681 -12.86 -40.37 3.37
C SER A 681 -13.95 -39.37 3.06
N GLY A 682 -14.88 -39.73 2.16
CA GLY A 682 -15.81 -38.76 1.59
C GLY A 682 -16.50 -37.97 2.68
N ILE A 683 -16.27 -36.67 2.66
CA ILE A 683 -17.04 -35.76 3.48
C ILE A 683 -18.40 -35.70 2.81
N VAL A 684 -19.34 -36.49 3.33
CA VAL A 684 -20.75 -36.24 3.07
C VAL A 684 -21.07 -34.94 3.79
N SER A 685 -20.82 -33.80 3.12
CA SER A 685 -21.31 -32.53 3.62
C SER A 685 -22.83 -32.54 3.45
N TRP A 686 -23.54 -33.04 4.47
CA TRP A 686 -24.92 -32.63 4.74
C TRP A 686 -24.90 -31.21 5.30
N SER A 687 -24.30 -30.31 4.54
CA SER A 687 -24.64 -28.90 4.58
C SER A 687 -24.45 -28.41 3.16
N ARG A 688 -25.54 -28.01 2.51
CA ARG A 688 -25.45 -26.99 1.46
C ARG A 688 -24.94 -25.71 2.13
N LYS A 689 -23.66 -25.68 2.51
CA LYS A 689 -22.85 -24.51 2.27
C LYS A 689 -22.82 -24.41 0.75
N VAL A 690 -23.81 -23.72 0.18
CA VAL A 690 -23.54 -23.04 -1.08
C VAL A 690 -22.51 -21.98 -0.71
N VAL A 691 -21.24 -22.39 -0.71
CA VAL A 691 -20.10 -21.51 -0.93
C VAL A 691 -20.38 -20.95 -2.31
N PHE A 692 -21.09 -19.82 -2.38
CA PHE A 692 -20.95 -18.97 -3.55
C PHE A 692 -19.49 -18.54 -3.54
N ALA A 693 -18.68 -19.30 -4.27
CA ALA A 693 -17.44 -18.89 -4.89
C ALA A 693 -16.51 -18.05 -4.00
N GLU A 694 -15.93 -18.67 -2.96
CA GLU A 694 -14.54 -18.36 -2.60
C GLU A 694 -13.56 -18.82 -3.71
N GLY A 695 -14.04 -19.56 -4.72
CA GLY A 695 -13.37 -19.82 -6.00
C GLY A 695 -14.19 -19.31 -7.18
N ARG A 696 -13.56 -18.47 -8.02
CA ARG A 696 -14.08 -17.85 -9.27
C ARG A 696 -15.14 -16.73 -9.11
N SER A 697 -14.72 -15.63 -8.50
CA SER A 697 -15.22 -14.31 -8.92
C SER A 697 -14.65 -13.88 -10.29
N SER A 698 -13.68 -14.62 -10.84
CA SER A 698 -13.02 -14.28 -12.12
C SER A 698 -13.96 -14.27 -13.33
N GLU A 699 -15.06 -15.02 -13.31
CA GLU A 699 -16.02 -15.06 -14.42
C GLU A 699 -17.18 -14.06 -14.24
N LEU A 700 -17.55 -13.70 -13.00
CA LEU A 700 -18.57 -12.68 -12.68
C LEU A 700 -17.99 -11.26 -12.53
N LEU A 701 -16.67 -11.12 -12.55
CA LEU A 701 -15.93 -9.87 -12.58
C LEU A 701 -15.00 -9.86 -13.80
N GLN A 702 -15.61 -9.94 -14.99
CA GLN A 702 -14.93 -9.65 -16.26
C GLN A 702 -14.13 -8.33 -16.16
N ASP A 703 -13.18 -8.12 -17.07
CA ASP A 703 -12.32 -6.91 -17.25
C ASP A 703 -13.04 -5.55 -17.35
N SER A 704 -14.33 -5.53 -17.05
CA SER A 704 -15.21 -4.39 -16.94
C SER A 704 -14.61 -3.33 -16.02
N PRO A 705 -14.17 -2.19 -16.58
CA PRO A 705 -13.85 -1.01 -15.77
C PRO A 705 -15.06 -0.62 -14.93
N PHE A 706 -14.83 -0.11 -13.72
CA PHE A 706 -15.92 0.46 -12.90
C PHE A 706 -15.61 1.90 -12.51
N VAL A 707 -16.66 2.71 -12.42
CA VAL A 707 -16.58 4.15 -12.10
C VAL A 707 -16.70 4.38 -10.59
N LYS A 708 -15.94 5.34 -10.03
CA LYS A 708 -16.04 5.78 -8.64
C LYS A 708 -17.50 6.08 -8.26
N ARG A 709 -18.03 5.45 -7.21
CA ARG A 709 -19.23 5.95 -6.54
C ARG A 709 -18.81 6.98 -5.50
N VAL A 710 -19.46 8.14 -5.52
CA VAL A 710 -19.22 9.25 -4.58
C VAL A 710 -19.43 8.79 -3.14
N ALA A 711 -18.50 9.17 -2.26
CA ALA A 711 -18.29 8.71 -0.88
C ALA A 711 -19.43 8.97 0.13
N ASN A 712 -20.62 9.37 -0.30
CA ASN A 712 -21.77 9.64 0.58
C ASN A 712 -22.95 8.67 0.39
N SER A 713 -22.72 7.49 -0.18
CA SER A 713 -23.73 6.43 -0.21
C SER A 713 -23.14 5.13 0.32
N TYR A 714 -23.27 4.94 1.64
CA TYR A 714 -23.21 3.61 2.24
C TYR A 714 -24.44 2.82 1.78
N SER A 715 -24.26 2.00 0.74
CA SER A 715 -25.03 0.77 0.53
C SER A 715 -24.39 -0.03 -0.61
N GLY A 716 -23.46 -0.91 -0.22
CA GLY A 716 -22.84 -1.90 -1.10
C GLY A 716 -23.73 -3.10 -1.39
N LEU A 717 -25.06 -2.94 -1.46
CA LEU A 717 -25.89 -3.85 -2.26
C LEU A 717 -26.17 -3.09 -3.56
N ARG A 718 -25.40 -3.39 -4.61
CA ARG A 718 -25.84 -3.04 -5.96
C ARG A 718 -27.21 -3.71 -6.13
N SER A 719 -28.20 -2.95 -6.58
CA SER A 719 -29.54 -3.44 -6.91
C SER A 719 -29.47 -4.86 -7.48
N LEU A 720 -30.05 -5.83 -6.80
CA LEU A 720 -30.17 -7.18 -7.33
C LEU A 720 -31.30 -7.17 -8.36
N VAL A 721 -30.95 -7.40 -9.62
CA VAL A 721 -31.92 -7.51 -10.72
C VAL A 721 -32.08 -8.98 -11.05
N PHE A 722 -33.31 -9.49 -10.92
CA PHE A 722 -33.64 -10.86 -11.27
C PHE A 722 -34.35 -10.86 -12.63
N GLU A 723 -33.69 -11.38 -13.67
CA GLU A 723 -34.26 -11.64 -15.00
C GLU A 723 -34.53 -13.14 -15.18
N TRP A 724 -35.63 -13.51 -15.84
CA TRP A 724 -36.10 -14.90 -15.88
C TRP A 724 -36.34 -15.40 -17.31
N GLU A 725 -35.74 -16.55 -17.65
CA GLU A 725 -36.11 -17.37 -18.81
C GLU A 725 -37.06 -18.52 -18.39
N ALA A 726 -38.28 -18.49 -18.93
CA ALA A 726 -39.33 -19.52 -19.00
C ALA A 726 -39.56 -20.62 -17.90
N SER A 727 -40.82 -20.63 -17.39
CA SER A 727 -41.64 -21.73 -16.80
C SER A 727 -41.45 -22.05 -15.29
N THR A 728 -42.45 -22.03 -14.39
CA THR A 728 -43.82 -22.63 -14.37
C THR A 728 -44.82 -21.80 -13.51
N LYS A 729 -46.11 -22.20 -13.43
CA LYS A 729 -47.15 -21.61 -12.55
C LYS A 729 -46.84 -21.90 -11.06
N GLU A 730 -47.15 -20.97 -10.16
CA GLU A 730 -46.95 -21.06 -8.69
C GLU A 730 -45.50 -21.22 -8.20
N SER A 731 -44.63 -20.28 -8.56
CA SER A 731 -43.26 -20.24 -8.02
C SER A 731 -43.24 -19.54 -6.66
N THR A 732 -42.57 -20.18 -5.68
CA THR A 732 -42.18 -19.55 -4.42
C THR A 732 -40.69 -19.20 -4.49
N ILE A 733 -40.35 -17.95 -4.22
CA ILE A 733 -38.96 -17.49 -4.12
C ILE A 733 -38.64 -17.36 -2.65
N ALA A 734 -37.61 -18.03 -2.14
CA ALA A 734 -37.16 -17.88 -0.77
C ALA A 734 -35.76 -17.24 -0.73
N VAL A 735 -35.64 -16.19 0.08
CA VAL A 735 -34.38 -15.55 0.43
C VAL A 735 -34.12 -15.86 1.89
N SER A 736 -33.13 -16.70 2.16
CA SER A 736 -32.73 -17.07 3.52
C SER A 736 -31.65 -16.12 4.02
N LEU A 737 -31.70 -15.79 5.31
CA LEU A 737 -30.63 -15.06 5.98
C LEU A 737 -29.54 -16.07 6.38
N LYS A 738 -28.25 -15.77 6.13
CA LYS A 738 -27.16 -16.69 6.52
C LYS A 738 -27.10 -16.89 8.04
N LYS A 739 -27.50 -15.88 8.80
CA LYS A 739 -27.65 -15.95 10.26
C LYS A 739 -29.05 -15.50 10.61
N ALA A 740 -29.69 -16.26 11.49
CA ALA A 740 -30.99 -15.88 12.02
C ALA A 740 -30.83 -14.59 12.83
N VAL A 741 -31.63 -13.56 12.53
CA VAL A 741 -31.46 -12.23 13.12
C VAL A 741 -32.54 -12.04 14.19
N PRO A 742 -32.17 -11.81 15.45
CA PRO A 742 -33.13 -11.49 16.50
C PRO A 742 -33.68 -10.08 16.25
N MET A 743 -35.00 -9.97 16.14
CA MET A 743 -35.69 -8.69 16.12
C MET A 743 -36.12 -8.36 17.56
N LEU A 744 -35.59 -7.27 18.11
CA LEU A 744 -35.93 -6.81 19.46
C LEU A 744 -37.13 -5.85 19.46
N ALA A 745 -37.69 -5.62 20.64
CA ALA A 745 -38.80 -4.70 20.86
C ALA A 745 -38.46 -3.30 20.30
N GLY A 746 -39.24 -2.82 19.32
CA GLY A 746 -39.03 -1.51 18.69
C GLY A 746 -38.15 -1.51 17.44
N GLU A 747 -37.62 -2.66 17.01
CA GLU A 747 -36.94 -2.82 15.73
C GLU A 747 -37.94 -3.15 14.61
N SER A 748 -37.57 -2.82 13.37
CA SER A 748 -38.37 -3.15 12.19
C SER A 748 -37.53 -3.74 11.08
N PHE A 749 -38.05 -4.82 10.50
CA PHE A 749 -37.49 -5.39 9.29
C PHE A 749 -38.08 -4.64 8.09
N VAL A 750 -37.23 -4.11 7.21
CA VAL A 750 -37.61 -3.32 6.05
C VAL A 750 -37.05 -3.93 4.77
N LEU A 751 -37.90 -4.15 3.77
CA LEU A 751 -37.52 -4.66 2.46
C LEU A 751 -37.93 -3.66 1.38
N HIS A 752 -36.98 -3.26 0.53
CA HIS A 752 -37.22 -2.37 -0.62
C HIS A 752 -37.10 -3.13 -1.94
N PHE A 753 -38.20 -3.23 -2.68
CA PHE A 753 -38.26 -4.00 -3.94
C PHE A 753 -39.16 -3.35 -4.99
N ARG A 754 -38.96 -3.65 -6.27
CA ARG A 754 -39.79 -3.20 -7.39
C ARG A 754 -40.09 -4.38 -8.29
N GLU A 755 -41.32 -4.45 -8.79
CA GLU A 755 -41.75 -5.48 -9.73
C GLU A 755 -42.02 -4.83 -11.08
N GLU A 756 -41.51 -5.41 -12.16
CA GLU A 756 -41.79 -4.99 -13.53
C GLU A 756 -42.55 -6.09 -14.28
N GLY A 757 -43.53 -5.69 -15.09
CA GLY A 757 -44.33 -6.61 -15.92
C GLY A 757 -45.48 -7.33 -15.21
N VAL A 758 -45.88 -6.93 -14.01
CA VAL A 758 -47.02 -7.53 -13.29
C VAL A 758 -48.33 -6.81 -13.61
N GLN A 759 -49.30 -7.49 -14.23
CA GLN A 759 -50.69 -7.02 -14.30
C GLN A 759 -51.44 -7.47 -13.04
N ASN A 760 -51.55 -6.60 -12.03
CA ASN A 760 -52.50 -6.67 -10.91
C ASN A 760 -52.84 -8.09 -10.39
N ASP A 761 -51.87 -8.79 -9.81
CA ASP A 761 -52.12 -10.09 -9.16
C ASP A 761 -51.60 -10.13 -7.72
N LEU A 762 -52.27 -10.93 -6.89
CA LEU A 762 -51.93 -11.10 -5.47
C LEU A 762 -50.53 -11.71 -5.31
N CYS A 763 -49.64 -10.94 -4.69
CA CYS A 763 -48.38 -11.40 -4.14
C CYS A 763 -48.54 -11.63 -2.63
N TRP A 764 -48.01 -12.74 -2.12
CA TRP A 764 -47.88 -12.97 -0.69
C TRP A 764 -46.41 -12.90 -0.33
N ILE A 765 -46.06 -12.00 0.59
CA ILE A 765 -44.76 -12.02 1.24
C ILE A 765 -44.92 -12.77 2.55
N THR A 766 -44.10 -13.78 2.77
CA THR A 766 -44.06 -14.55 4.01
C THR A 766 -42.74 -14.27 4.70
N LEU A 767 -42.78 -13.77 5.93
CA LEU A 767 -41.59 -13.75 6.77
C LEU A 767 -41.41 -15.16 7.36
N VAL A 768 -40.25 -15.75 7.14
CA VAL A 768 -39.88 -17.06 7.70
C VAL A 768 -39.20 -16.80 9.04
N THR A 769 -39.82 -17.27 10.12
CA THR A 769 -39.26 -17.13 11.48
C THR A 769 -39.09 -18.48 12.15
N ASP A 770 -38.45 -18.49 13.31
CA ASP A 770 -38.34 -19.68 14.18
C ASP A 770 -39.69 -20.13 14.78
N GLN A 771 -40.68 -19.23 14.87
CA GLN A 771 -42.02 -19.51 15.41
C GLN A 771 -43.04 -19.91 14.32
N GLY A 772 -42.63 -19.90 13.05
CA GLY A 772 -43.45 -20.30 11.91
C GLY A 772 -43.44 -19.29 10.77
N ASN A 773 -44.15 -19.62 9.69
CA ASN A 773 -44.29 -18.73 8.54
C ASN A 773 -45.39 -17.70 8.82
N ILE A 774 -45.07 -16.41 8.70
CA ILE A 774 -46.01 -15.32 8.93
C ILE A 774 -46.39 -14.72 7.56
N PRO A 775 -47.56 -15.07 6.99
CA PRO A 775 -47.95 -14.58 5.68
C PRO A 775 -48.53 -13.16 5.76
N PHE A 776 -48.15 -12.33 4.80
CA PHE A 776 -48.67 -10.98 4.62
C PHE A 776 -49.25 -10.84 3.21
N PRO A 777 -50.57 -10.61 3.07
CA PRO A 777 -51.14 -10.25 1.79
C PRO A 777 -50.66 -8.86 1.37
N LEU A 778 -49.99 -8.75 0.23
CA LEU A 778 -49.83 -7.45 -0.43
C LEU A 778 -51.12 -7.13 -1.17
N THR A 779 -52.06 -6.45 -0.50
CA THR A 779 -53.13 -5.77 -1.21
C THR A 779 -52.54 -4.57 -1.93
N SER A 780 -53.02 -4.29 -3.15
CA SER A 780 -52.50 -3.26 -4.06
C SER A 780 -52.58 -1.81 -3.55
N TYR A 781 -52.90 -1.59 -2.27
CA TYR A 781 -53.18 -0.30 -1.65
C TYR A 781 -52.21 0.15 -0.55
N LEU A 782 -51.13 -0.60 -0.27
CA LEU A 782 -50.14 -0.20 0.74
C LEU A 782 -48.86 0.35 0.08
N PHE A 783 -48.61 1.64 0.35
CA PHE A 783 -47.43 2.47 0.04
C PHE A 783 -47.15 2.82 -1.43
N ARG A 784 -47.76 3.93 -1.88
CA ARG A 784 -47.20 4.80 -2.92
C ARG A 784 -46.42 5.91 -2.22
N ASP A 785 -45.10 5.82 -2.22
CA ASP A 785 -44.25 7.01 -2.08
C ASP A 785 -43.29 7.11 -3.28
N ALA A 786 -43.37 8.27 -3.94
CA ALA A 786 -42.46 8.81 -4.95
C ALA A 786 -42.07 7.94 -6.18
N GLY A 787 -42.97 7.87 -7.17
CA GLY A 787 -42.63 8.14 -8.57
C GLY A 787 -41.95 7.08 -9.47
N LYS A 788 -41.52 5.90 -8.99
CA LYS A 788 -40.79 4.93 -9.86
C LYS A 788 -41.12 3.42 -9.70
N GLY A 789 -42.22 3.05 -9.03
CA GLY A 789 -42.65 1.64 -8.94
C GLY A 789 -42.00 0.80 -7.84
N TRP A 790 -41.24 1.41 -6.92
CA TRP A 790 -40.68 0.74 -5.74
C TRP A 790 -41.72 0.58 -4.62
N LYS A 791 -41.66 -0.55 -3.92
CA LYS A 791 -42.50 -0.98 -2.79
C LYS A 791 -41.62 -1.20 -1.57
N THR A 792 -42.15 -0.87 -0.39
CA THR A 792 -41.49 -1.07 0.89
C THR A 792 -42.36 -1.94 1.78
N PHE A 793 -41.79 -3.03 2.29
CA PHE A 793 -42.46 -3.94 3.23
C PHE A 793 -41.82 -3.79 4.62
N ARG A 794 -42.64 -3.65 5.66
CA ARG A 794 -42.18 -3.45 7.05
C ARG A 794 -42.84 -4.42 8.01
N VAL A 795 -42.04 -5.06 8.87
CA VAL A 795 -42.54 -5.94 9.95
C VAL A 795 -42.01 -5.45 11.30
N HIS A 796 -42.91 -5.39 12.27
CA HIS A 796 -42.65 -4.97 13.65
C HIS A 796 -43.07 -6.11 14.60
N GLN A 797 -42.22 -7.12 14.77
CA GLN A 797 -42.46 -8.23 15.70
C GLN A 797 -41.16 -8.69 16.34
N GLU A 798 -41.23 -9.05 17.61
CA GLU A 798 -40.14 -9.70 18.34
C GLU A 798 -40.07 -11.18 17.93
N THR A 799 -39.15 -11.50 17.03
CA THR A 799 -39.00 -12.85 16.46
C THR A 799 -37.60 -13.04 15.88
N LEU A 800 -37.20 -14.29 15.64
CA LEU A 800 -35.94 -14.59 14.97
C LEU A 800 -36.19 -14.74 13.46
N ALA A 801 -35.87 -13.69 12.69
CA ALA A 801 -36.04 -13.71 11.24
C ALA A 801 -35.00 -14.65 10.60
N ARG A 802 -35.47 -15.59 9.77
CA ARG A 802 -34.64 -16.57 9.05
C ARG A 802 -34.67 -16.38 7.53
N GLY A 803 -35.64 -15.65 7.01
CA GLY A 803 -35.74 -15.36 5.58
C GLY A 803 -37.06 -14.72 5.18
N ILE A 804 -37.22 -14.47 3.89
CA ILE A 804 -38.45 -13.99 3.25
C ILE A 804 -38.81 -14.94 2.12
N ALA A 805 -40.09 -15.25 1.95
CA ALA A 805 -40.58 -15.92 0.76
C ALA A 805 -41.63 -15.09 0.01
N TRP A 806 -41.54 -15.01 -1.31
CA TRP A 806 -42.56 -14.45 -2.18
C TRP A 806 -43.32 -15.59 -2.86
N LYS A 807 -44.64 -15.52 -2.86
CA LYS A 807 -45.49 -16.42 -3.65
C LYS A 807 -46.32 -15.61 -4.64
N TYR A 808 -46.15 -15.91 -5.93
CA TYR A 808 -46.85 -15.24 -7.03
C TYR A 808 -47.91 -16.16 -7.66
N LYS A 809 -49.08 -15.59 -7.97
CA LYS A 809 -50.15 -16.31 -8.69
C LYS A 809 -49.90 -16.36 -10.20
N THR A 810 -49.33 -15.30 -10.78
CA THR A 810 -48.90 -15.17 -12.19
C THR A 810 -47.54 -14.45 -12.26
N ARG A 811 -46.85 -14.50 -13.41
CA ARG A 811 -45.42 -14.17 -13.54
C ARG A 811 -45.13 -12.66 -13.43
N PRO A 812 -44.16 -12.21 -12.61
CA PRO A 812 -43.44 -10.95 -12.85
C PRO A 812 -42.43 -11.13 -14.00
N ALA A 813 -42.17 -10.08 -14.77
CA ALA A 813 -41.12 -10.10 -15.79
C ALA A 813 -39.73 -9.88 -15.15
N GLN A 814 -39.64 -8.96 -14.19
CA GLN A 814 -38.43 -8.73 -13.39
C GLN A 814 -38.79 -8.31 -11.97
N ILE A 815 -37.94 -8.67 -11.01
CA ILE A 815 -37.97 -8.12 -9.64
C ILE A 815 -36.62 -7.47 -9.39
N HIS A 816 -36.66 -6.24 -8.90
CA HIS A 816 -35.49 -5.47 -8.50
C HIS A 816 -35.51 -5.36 -6.98
N VAL A 817 -34.47 -5.79 -6.27
CA VAL A 817 -34.34 -5.63 -4.81
C VAL A 817 -33.21 -4.64 -4.54
N GLN A 818 -33.55 -3.55 -3.85
CA GLN A 818 -32.60 -2.46 -3.56
C GLN A 818 -31.94 -2.62 -2.19
N GLY A 819 -32.57 -3.34 -1.27
CA GLY A 819 -31.99 -3.63 0.04
C GLY A 819 -32.95 -4.32 1.01
N ILE A 820 -32.35 -4.98 2.00
CA ILE A 820 -33.00 -5.47 3.21
C ILE A 820 -32.33 -4.74 4.38
N GLU A 821 -33.12 -4.05 5.19
CA GLU A 821 -32.66 -3.24 6.32
C GLU A 821 -33.33 -3.71 7.63
N PHE A 822 -32.60 -3.65 8.73
CA PHE A 822 -33.16 -3.63 10.08
C PHE A 822 -33.08 -2.20 10.61
N VAL A 823 -34.21 -1.62 10.97
CA VAL A 823 -34.25 -0.24 11.48
C VAL A 823 -34.59 -0.27 12.95
N ASN A 824 -33.61 0.10 13.79
CA ASN A 824 -33.83 0.44 15.19
C ASN A 824 -34.38 1.88 15.25
N MET A 825 -35.55 2.07 15.89
CA MET A 825 -36.18 3.39 15.95
C MET A 825 -35.39 4.43 16.79
N ALA A 826 -34.44 3.99 17.61
CA ALA A 826 -33.63 4.86 18.47
C ALA A 826 -32.20 5.12 17.94
N GLU A 827 -31.59 4.19 17.18
CA GLU A 827 -30.14 4.25 16.88
C GLU A 827 -29.76 4.24 15.38
N GLY A 828 -30.73 4.28 14.46
CA GLY A 828 -30.42 4.28 13.03
C GLY A 828 -30.15 2.88 12.45
N ARG A 829 -29.93 2.83 11.13
CA ARG A 829 -30.11 1.62 10.29
C ARG A 829 -29.00 0.58 10.48
N LEU A 830 -29.39 -0.70 10.49
CA LEU A 830 -28.53 -1.88 10.37
C LEU A 830 -28.78 -2.54 9.00
N LEU A 831 -27.72 -2.74 8.21
CA LEU A 831 -27.79 -3.44 6.92
C LEU A 831 -27.46 -4.92 7.10
N VAL A 832 -28.14 -5.79 6.34
CA VAL A 832 -27.87 -7.23 6.37
C VAL A 832 -26.76 -7.57 5.40
N ASP A 833 -25.59 -7.91 5.93
CA ASP A 833 -24.37 -8.15 5.14
C ASP A 833 -24.29 -9.56 4.51
N SER A 834 -25.30 -10.42 4.67
CA SER A 834 -25.26 -11.77 4.08
C SER A 834 -26.63 -12.43 3.82
N LEU A 835 -26.94 -12.63 2.54
CA LEU A 835 -28.13 -13.35 2.06
C LEU A 835 -27.72 -14.66 1.37
N ALA A 836 -28.54 -15.70 1.49
CA ALA A 836 -28.43 -16.96 0.78
C ALA A 836 -29.72 -17.22 -0.02
N PHE A 837 -29.60 -17.68 -1.26
CA PHE A 837 -30.74 -17.85 -2.18
C PHE A 837 -30.96 -19.33 -2.51
N GLU A 838 -32.20 -19.81 -2.41
CA GLU A 838 -32.61 -21.12 -2.95
C GLU A 838 -33.85 -20.96 -3.83
N THR A 839 -33.78 -21.39 -5.09
CA THR A 839 -34.96 -21.62 -5.93
C THR A 839 -35.46 -23.05 -5.70
N ARG A 840 -36.68 -23.22 -5.18
CA ARG A 840 -37.32 -24.54 -5.04
C ARG A 840 -38.49 -24.68 -6.01
N ARG A 841 -38.55 -25.81 -6.72
CA ARG A 841 -39.76 -26.24 -7.44
C ARG A 841 -40.80 -26.68 -6.40
N ALA A 842 -42.02 -26.21 -6.57
CA ALA A 842 -43.13 -26.51 -5.67
C ALA A 842 -43.48 -28.00 -5.71
N VAL A 843 -43.07 -28.77 -4.70
CA VAL A 843 -43.85 -29.87 -4.09
C VAL A 843 -43.43 -30.01 -2.62
N GLU A 844 -44.43 -29.88 -1.73
CA GLU A 844 -44.51 -30.29 -0.31
C GLU A 844 -43.66 -29.59 0.77
N GLN A 845 -44.25 -29.56 1.97
CA GLN A 845 -44.03 -28.71 3.15
C GLN A 845 -42.59 -28.21 3.41
N LEU A 846 -42.48 -26.91 3.75
CA LEU A 846 -41.32 -26.34 4.43
C LEU A 846 -41.19 -27.00 5.81
N GLU A 847 -40.51 -28.14 5.90
CA GLU A 847 -40.13 -28.74 7.18
C GLU A 847 -39.03 -27.88 7.83
N VAL A 848 -39.37 -27.31 8.98
CA VAL A 848 -38.42 -26.66 9.88
C VAL A 848 -37.60 -27.76 10.53
N ILE A 849 -36.33 -27.91 10.15
CA ILE A 849 -35.39 -28.74 10.93
C ILE A 849 -34.97 -27.91 12.15
N PRO A 850 -35.37 -28.27 13.38
CA PRO A 850 -34.90 -27.59 14.57
C PRO A 850 -33.44 -27.96 14.77
N TYR A 851 -32.57 -26.96 14.86
CA TYR A 851 -31.19 -27.17 15.30
C TYR A 851 -31.24 -27.53 16.79
N ILE A 852 -31.09 -28.82 17.10
CA ILE A 852 -30.93 -29.32 18.46
C ILE A 852 -29.49 -29.01 18.87
N SER A 853 -29.29 -27.95 19.64
CA SER A 853 -28.10 -27.84 20.50
C SER A 853 -28.30 -28.76 21.71
N SER A 854 -27.36 -29.65 21.99
CA SER A 854 -27.32 -30.42 23.24
C SER A 854 -25.86 -30.57 23.69
N PRO A 855 -25.58 -30.67 25.00
CA PRO A 855 -26.16 -29.93 26.11
C PRO A 855 -25.06 -29.14 26.85
N PHE A 856 -25.44 -28.01 27.44
CA PHE A 856 -24.62 -27.35 28.44
C PHE A 856 -24.63 -28.24 29.71
N VAL A 857 -23.46 -28.72 30.13
CA VAL A 857 -23.27 -29.35 31.45
C VAL A 857 -23.35 -28.23 32.51
N PRO A 858 -24.28 -28.27 33.47
CA PRO A 858 -24.31 -27.29 34.55
C PRO A 858 -23.16 -27.57 35.53
N LEU A 859 -22.45 -26.52 35.91
CA LEU A 859 -21.69 -26.51 37.17
C LEU A 859 -22.70 -26.55 38.33
N ASP A 860 -22.41 -27.42 39.29
CA ASP A 860 -23.25 -27.73 40.43
C ASP A 860 -23.65 -26.49 41.24
N ASN A 861 -24.87 -26.60 41.76
CA ASN A 861 -25.50 -25.72 42.73
C ASN A 861 -24.73 -25.74 44.05
N ASP A 862 -24.49 -24.57 44.63
CA ASP A 862 -24.65 -24.43 46.07
C ASP A 862 -25.21 -23.05 46.46
N ALA A 863 -26.30 -23.12 47.20
CA ALA A 863 -26.88 -22.12 48.11
C ALA A 863 -27.37 -20.75 47.57
N GLY A 864 -28.71 -20.60 47.53
CA GLY A 864 -29.37 -19.61 48.39
C GLY A 864 -29.88 -18.30 47.76
N GLU A 865 -31.20 -18.25 47.60
CA GLU A 865 -32.09 -17.09 47.88
C GLU A 865 -31.71 -15.69 47.36
N THR A 866 -32.46 -15.15 46.39
CA THR A 866 -33.59 -14.22 46.64
C THR A 866 -34.20 -13.71 45.34
N VAL A 867 -35.52 -13.75 45.30
CA VAL A 867 -36.39 -13.18 44.26
C VAL A 867 -36.64 -11.71 44.63
N SER A 868 -36.48 -10.76 43.69
CA SER A 868 -37.09 -9.42 43.83
C SER A 868 -37.88 -9.00 42.58
N GLU A 869 -39.20 -9.03 42.76
CA GLU A 869 -40.33 -8.21 42.27
C GLU A 869 -40.26 -7.15 41.14
N ASP A 870 -39.21 -6.98 40.34
CA ASP A 870 -39.21 -5.88 39.34
C ASP A 870 -39.89 -6.21 37.99
N PHE A 871 -40.54 -7.38 37.86
CA PHE A 871 -41.10 -7.87 36.58
C PHE A 871 -42.57 -7.53 36.29
N LYS A 872 -43.18 -6.53 36.96
CA LYS A 872 -44.63 -6.25 36.81
C LYS A 872 -45.07 -4.82 36.52
N LEU A 873 -44.20 -3.92 36.05
CA LEU A 873 -44.62 -2.54 35.80
C LEU A 873 -44.20 -1.93 34.45
N TYR A 874 -44.42 -2.60 33.32
CA TYR A 874 -44.40 -1.92 32.00
C TYR A 874 -45.41 -2.50 30.98
N ARG A 875 -46.66 -2.70 31.41
CA ARG A 875 -47.82 -2.81 30.51
C ARG A 875 -48.92 -1.83 30.95
N ARG A 876 -48.70 -0.55 30.66
CA ARG A 876 -49.73 0.51 30.50
C ARG A 876 -49.04 1.83 30.15
N ARG A 877 -48.63 1.98 28.89
CA ARG A 877 -48.74 3.21 28.09
C ARG A 877 -48.50 2.88 26.63
#